data_AF-A0A0W1R892-F1
#
_entry.id   AF-A0A0W1R892-F1
#
_cell.length_a   1.000
_cell.length_b   1.000
_cell.length_c   1.000
_cell.angle_alpha   90.00
_cell.angle_beta   90.00
_cell.angle_gamma   90.00
#
_symmetry.space_group_name_H-M   'P 1'
#
loop_
_entity.id
_entity.type
_entity.pdbx_description
1 polymer ?
#
loop_
_entity_poly.entity_id
_entity_poly.type
_entity_poly.pdbx_seq_one_letter_code
_entity_poly.pdbx_strand_id
1 'polypeptide(L)'
;MLKLGALALTVSGGTAAGAVLSSDENEEGLGPVDLPDTSSDPAAASEQRALVEQFAPDVHFDRRELWYPTDPRRYESDRDGDVVVDGFDVLDGYTADHRETDTPPAPTVFYNVVEYRDSPLSVVQYWLYSAFDQFTTNFHWHDWELFQVFVDRESGEPVLYTGSAHSDAVPNNEFVDPEAPRPNVLSEVGSHASALGVNDRPRSFQRLAGDGFIADITNEAVEIGDRAVGIPAAYGLPRDEGLRLPYVVPELDGAPLYDHEKLPNVSENDLLSGSLVVHSFAELATPPDGIPLRENGLSFGFDAENRLGLDVGYDLVSIEELRHIDGFTGPQLSYEFTVPQFVEDEFAHHLTATTAPWTQPRFSDPTVDITDPQHRQTLAERYGPVEDEATTDRVVGVVRELTTRPPEERDETTANGEDTQTGDATEDEASDGDASSADDSPDGETRPTPPKLRESGVESVALLESEDPTAVPTWNGVVSLSGVTHESHRLTVNGAGRAPYAETFEFDGGTYTAGVDGVVTVVPNEEAVKVRADASEESGIANVRFEEDVAGPVYDGKPDGEDRFGLYVNRHGTYTAEITDDEGEVGVFRVTPGTDDASGDEALTIDTPETGKRSFVTFLQSLLDEILAGVRDLVDDIGPLRELLLALLRHGRRLLDRVLARVDEGNTAKASEELGVLADLLAFSAESFDALAWALPESTEARLGSQITQARRRTEQAIDVPA
;
A
#
# COMPACT_ATOMS: atom_id res chain seq x y z
N MET A 1 17.63 -12.10 -33.91
CA MET A 1 18.32 -11.32 -34.98
C MET A 1 17.34 -10.30 -35.56
N LEU A 2 17.23 -9.14 -34.92
CA LEU A 2 16.71 -7.91 -35.52
C LEU A 2 17.36 -6.74 -34.76
N LYS A 3 17.66 -5.69 -35.50
CA LYS A 3 18.71 -4.69 -35.24
C LYS A 3 18.20 -3.58 -34.32
N LEU A 4 18.86 -3.37 -33.17
CA LEU A 4 18.83 -2.07 -32.48
C LEU A 4 19.78 -1.11 -33.19
N GLY A 5 19.25 0.07 -33.56
CA GLY A 5 20.01 1.19 -34.10
C GLY A 5 20.74 1.92 -32.98
N ALA A 6 22.06 1.93 -33.06
CA ALA A 6 22.95 2.66 -32.18
C ALA A 6 22.86 4.17 -32.44
N LEU A 7 22.59 4.95 -31.39
CA LEU A 7 22.89 6.38 -31.35
C LEU A 7 24.28 6.55 -30.71
N ALA A 8 25.21 7.10 -31.48
CA ALA A 8 26.61 7.25 -31.11
C ALA A 8 26.81 8.48 -30.22
N LEU A 9 27.24 8.26 -28.98
CA LEU A 9 27.87 9.28 -28.15
C LEU A 9 29.39 9.25 -28.37
N THR A 10 29.89 10.31 -29.01
CA THR A 10 31.30 10.56 -29.25
C THR A 10 32.05 10.77 -27.93
N VAL A 11 32.97 9.85 -27.64
CA VAL A 11 34.02 9.97 -26.64
C VAL A 11 35.06 10.98 -27.11
N SER A 12 35.23 12.08 -26.39
CA SER A 12 36.46 12.88 -26.43
C SER A 12 37.06 12.89 -25.04
N GLY A 13 38.16 12.14 -24.89
CA GLY A 13 38.96 12.10 -23.67
C GLY A 13 39.69 13.43 -23.42
N GLY A 14 39.66 13.85 -22.16
CA GLY A 14 40.47 14.93 -21.61
C GLY A 14 40.86 14.56 -20.18
N THR A 15 42.16 14.40 -19.96
CA THR A 15 42.81 14.07 -18.69
C THR A 15 42.72 15.16 -17.62
N ALA A 16 42.38 14.76 -16.40
CA ALA A 16 42.83 15.22 -15.08
C ALA A 16 43.14 16.71 -14.83
N ALA A 17 42.36 17.34 -13.92
CA ALA A 17 42.86 18.24 -12.88
C ALA A 17 41.79 18.37 -11.78
N GLY A 18 42.17 18.11 -10.53
CA GLY A 18 41.32 18.37 -9.37
C GLY A 18 41.05 19.86 -9.21
N ALA A 19 39.79 20.19 -8.92
CA ALA A 19 39.38 21.49 -8.41
C ALA A 19 38.17 21.26 -7.51
N VAL A 20 38.40 21.46 -6.22
CA VAL A 20 37.39 21.80 -5.22
C VAL A 20 36.59 22.98 -5.77
N LEU A 21 35.28 22.81 -5.96
CA LEU A 21 34.37 23.91 -6.26
C LEU A 21 33.39 24.01 -5.11
N SER A 22 33.57 25.11 -4.37
CA SER A 22 32.66 25.66 -3.38
C SER A 22 31.28 25.88 -3.99
N SER A 23 30.25 25.45 -3.27
CA SER A 23 28.88 25.92 -3.46
C SER A 23 28.83 27.41 -3.09
N ASP A 24 28.60 28.25 -4.10
CA ASP A 24 28.28 29.67 -3.90
C ASP A 24 26.80 29.79 -3.50
N GLU A 25 26.67 30.47 -2.36
CA GLU A 25 25.52 31.09 -1.71
C GLU A 25 24.42 31.59 -2.65
N ASN A 26 23.18 31.15 -2.37
CA ASN A 26 21.97 31.88 -2.72
C ASN A 26 21.04 31.90 -1.49
N GLU A 27 21.49 32.61 -0.45
CA GLU A 27 20.65 32.99 0.69
C GLU A 27 19.71 34.13 0.26
N GLU A 28 18.47 33.80 -0.09
CA GLU A 28 17.36 34.73 0.13
C GLU A 28 16.97 34.60 1.61
N GLY A 29 17.39 35.57 2.40
CA GLY A 29 17.27 35.55 3.86
C GLY A 29 15.83 35.48 4.35
N LEU A 30 15.48 34.32 4.91
CA LEU A 30 14.56 34.24 6.04
C LEU A 30 15.18 35.03 7.20
N GLY A 31 14.38 35.86 7.87
CA GLY A 31 14.83 36.60 9.04
C GLY A 31 15.37 35.66 10.14
N PRO A 32 16.12 36.18 11.12
CA PRO A 32 16.67 35.33 12.19
C PRO A 32 15.52 34.63 12.92
N VAL A 33 15.47 33.31 12.80
CA VAL A 33 14.71 32.45 13.69
C VAL A 33 15.39 32.57 15.06
N ASP A 34 14.63 32.96 16.08
CA ASP A 34 15.12 33.10 17.47
C ASP A 34 15.65 31.72 17.91
N LEU A 35 16.97 31.56 18.01
CA LEU A 35 17.59 30.32 18.49
C LEU A 35 17.08 30.00 19.91
N PRO A 36 16.88 28.72 20.27
CA PRO A 36 16.40 28.34 21.59
C PRO A 36 17.38 28.82 22.68
N ASP A 37 16.85 29.58 23.65
CA ASP A 37 17.59 30.04 24.81
C ASP A 37 17.66 28.87 25.81
N THR A 38 18.83 28.23 25.94
CA THR A 38 19.08 27.31 27.05
C THR A 38 19.15 28.14 28.33
N SER A 39 18.01 28.30 28.98
CA SER A 39 17.91 29.05 30.21
C SER A 39 18.87 28.48 31.26
N SER A 40 19.89 29.25 31.61
CA SER A 40 20.76 28.95 32.76
C SER A 40 20.06 29.12 34.12
N ASP A 41 18.74 29.37 34.13
CA ASP A 41 17.91 29.43 35.33
C ASP A 41 17.61 28.02 35.86
N PRO A 42 18.07 27.67 37.08
CA PRO A 42 17.79 26.38 37.69
C PRO A 42 16.29 26.07 37.85
N ALA A 43 15.43 27.09 37.97
CA ALA A 43 13.99 26.88 38.07
C ALA A 43 13.40 26.41 36.72
N ALA A 44 13.78 27.07 35.62
CA ALA A 44 13.38 26.69 34.28
C ALA A 44 13.88 25.27 33.92
N ALA A 45 15.13 24.96 34.25
CA ALA A 45 15.69 23.61 34.06
C ALA A 45 14.93 22.54 34.87
N SER A 46 14.44 22.89 36.07
CA SER A 46 13.64 21.97 36.89
C SER A 46 12.23 21.75 36.32
N GLU A 47 11.61 22.81 35.77
CA GLU A 47 10.31 22.74 35.10
C GLU A 47 10.40 21.92 33.81
N GLN A 48 11.43 22.14 32.99
CA GLN A 48 11.71 21.33 31.80
C GLN A 48 11.94 19.86 32.16
N ARG A 49 12.72 19.59 33.21
CA ARG A 49 12.94 18.21 33.67
C ARG A 49 11.64 17.53 34.10
N ALA A 50 10.77 18.24 34.82
CA ALA A 50 9.47 17.70 35.22
C ALA A 50 8.57 17.40 34.01
N LEU A 51 8.60 18.25 32.98
CA LEU A 51 7.88 18.05 31.73
C LEU A 51 8.38 16.78 31.00
N VAL A 52 9.69 16.65 30.87
CA VAL A 52 10.34 15.49 30.25
C VAL A 52 10.02 14.19 31.01
N GLU A 53 10.07 14.21 32.34
CA GLU A 53 9.75 13.01 33.14
C GLU A 53 8.26 12.65 33.05
N GLN A 54 7.37 13.66 32.97
CA GLN A 54 5.92 13.48 32.86
C GLN A 54 5.54 12.75 31.57
N PHE A 55 6.15 13.14 30.45
CA PHE A 55 5.78 12.68 29.11
C PHE A 55 6.68 11.55 28.58
N ALA A 56 7.62 11.05 29.38
CA ALA A 56 8.56 10.00 28.96
C ALA A 56 7.81 8.73 28.46
N PRO A 57 8.13 8.24 27.24
CA PRO A 57 7.35 7.21 26.56
C PRO A 57 7.50 5.83 27.20
N ASP A 58 6.46 5.02 27.08
CA ASP A 58 6.54 3.57 27.28
C ASP A 58 6.74 2.90 25.92
N VAL A 59 7.81 2.13 25.74
CA VAL A 59 8.20 1.56 24.45
C VAL A 59 8.05 0.04 24.48
N HIS A 60 7.34 -0.54 23.51
CA HIS A 60 6.98 -1.95 23.46
C HIS A 60 7.57 -2.62 22.21
N PHE A 61 8.46 -3.58 22.43
CA PHE A 61 9.20 -4.26 21.37
C PHE A 61 8.56 -5.59 20.97
N ASP A 62 8.93 -6.10 19.80
CA ASP A 62 8.66 -7.50 19.45
C ASP A 62 9.49 -8.45 20.32
N ARG A 63 8.99 -9.67 20.52
CA ARG A 63 9.69 -10.75 21.22
C ARG A 63 11.05 -11.09 20.59
N ARG A 64 11.21 -10.83 19.29
CA ARG A 64 12.40 -11.15 18.49
C ARG A 64 13.36 -9.96 18.36
N GLU A 65 13.08 -8.82 19.00
CA GLU A 65 13.97 -7.67 19.01
C GLU A 65 15.31 -7.98 19.70
N LEU A 66 16.39 -7.48 19.08
CA LEU A 66 17.78 -7.60 19.54
C LEU A 66 18.44 -6.24 19.77
N TRP A 67 18.01 -5.20 19.07
CA TRP A 67 18.65 -3.89 19.01
C TRP A 67 17.86 -2.88 19.85
N TYR A 68 17.95 -3.01 21.17
CA TYR A 68 17.27 -2.13 22.10
C TYR A 68 17.98 -0.78 22.23
N PRO A 69 17.25 0.30 22.60
CA PRO A 69 17.85 1.61 22.87
C PRO A 69 18.98 1.54 23.89
N THR A 70 20.12 2.16 23.58
CA THR A 70 21.35 2.09 24.39
C THR A 70 22.09 3.42 24.44
N ASP A 71 23.07 3.55 25.34
CA ASP A 71 23.94 4.73 25.43
C ASP A 71 25.16 4.59 24.48
N PRO A 72 25.24 5.35 23.37
CA PRO A 72 26.35 5.26 22.42
C PRO A 72 27.70 5.61 23.03
N ARG A 73 27.75 6.38 24.12
CA ARG A 73 29.00 6.83 24.75
C ARG A 73 29.88 5.69 25.25
N ARG A 74 29.28 4.52 25.46
CA ARG A 74 29.97 3.29 25.87
C ARG A 74 30.90 2.74 24.78
N TYR A 75 30.65 3.11 23.53
CA TYR A 75 31.30 2.58 22.34
C TYR A 75 32.07 3.65 21.56
N GLU A 76 32.35 4.80 22.19
CA GLU A 76 33.17 5.86 21.61
C GLU A 76 34.61 5.41 21.37
N SER A 77 35.16 5.83 20.23
CA SER A 77 36.57 5.70 19.90
C SER A 77 37.14 7.02 19.38
N ASP A 78 38.45 7.21 19.55
CA ASP A 78 39.18 8.35 19.00
C ASP A 78 39.70 7.98 17.62
N ARG A 79 39.30 8.74 16.61
CA ARG A 79 39.73 8.55 15.22
C ARG A 79 40.29 9.85 14.68
N ASP A 80 41.60 9.88 14.49
CA ASP A 80 42.35 11.04 13.99
C ASP A 80 42.12 12.34 14.82
N GLY A 81 41.77 12.20 16.10
CA GLY A 81 41.52 13.31 17.02
C GLY A 81 40.05 13.74 17.15
N ASP A 82 39.16 13.09 16.39
CA ASP A 82 37.70 13.25 16.49
C ASP A 82 37.12 12.12 17.35
N VAL A 83 36.14 12.43 18.21
CA VAL A 83 35.41 11.43 19.00
C VAL A 83 34.27 10.89 18.16
N VAL A 84 34.35 9.61 17.78
CA VAL A 84 33.36 8.97 16.91
C VAL A 84 32.76 7.76 17.58
N VAL A 85 31.58 7.36 17.09
CA VAL A 85 31.02 6.04 17.35
C VAL A 85 31.12 5.27 16.03
N ASP A 86 32.08 4.34 15.94
CA ASP A 86 32.29 3.51 14.75
C ASP A 86 31.35 2.31 14.77
N GLY A 87 30.76 2.00 13.62
CA GLY A 87 29.79 0.93 13.42
C GLY A 87 30.31 -0.44 13.86
N PHE A 88 31.60 -0.71 13.63
CA PHE A 88 32.20 -1.96 14.10
C PHE A 88 32.31 -1.99 15.63
N ASP A 89 32.76 -0.89 16.23
CA ASP A 89 32.97 -0.79 17.69
C ASP A 89 31.63 -0.94 18.43
N VAL A 90 30.57 -0.28 17.95
CA VAL A 90 29.24 -0.37 18.58
C VAL A 90 28.58 -1.72 18.36
N LEU A 91 28.58 -2.28 17.15
CA LEU A 91 27.89 -3.55 16.88
C LEU A 91 28.55 -4.71 17.64
N ASP A 92 29.89 -4.78 17.61
CA ASP A 92 30.64 -5.80 18.34
C ASP A 92 30.49 -5.64 19.86
N GLY A 93 30.64 -4.40 20.35
CA GLY A 93 30.56 -4.07 21.77
C GLY A 93 29.17 -4.29 22.36
N TYR A 94 28.12 -3.82 21.67
CA TYR A 94 26.72 -4.05 22.07
C TYR A 94 26.41 -5.54 22.14
N THR A 95 26.80 -6.31 21.11
CA THR A 95 26.57 -7.75 21.06
C THR A 95 27.29 -8.48 22.21
N ALA A 96 28.52 -8.06 22.53
CA ALA A 96 29.26 -8.60 23.67
C ALA A 96 28.57 -8.31 25.01
N ASP A 97 28.17 -7.06 25.24
CA ASP A 97 27.49 -6.62 26.48
C ASP A 97 26.13 -7.31 26.65
N HIS A 98 25.34 -7.40 25.57
CA HIS A 98 24.03 -8.03 25.57
C HIS A 98 24.16 -9.52 25.92
N ARG A 99 25.11 -10.22 25.29
CA ARG A 99 25.36 -11.65 25.57
C ARG A 99 25.90 -11.90 26.97
N GLU A 100 26.75 -11.01 27.50
CA GLU A 100 27.30 -11.18 28.86
C GLU A 100 26.21 -11.09 29.92
N THR A 101 25.23 -10.20 29.71
CA THR A 101 24.21 -9.88 30.72
C THR A 101 22.87 -10.58 30.50
N ASP A 102 22.59 -11.07 29.29
CA ASP A 102 21.28 -11.60 28.86
C ASP A 102 20.15 -10.58 29.08
N THR A 103 20.49 -9.29 29.02
CA THR A 103 19.58 -8.15 29.21
C THR A 103 20.00 -6.99 28.31
N PRO A 104 19.06 -6.12 27.88
CA PRO A 104 19.36 -4.92 27.11
C PRO A 104 20.49 -4.06 27.73
N PRO A 105 21.59 -3.74 27.03
CA PRO A 105 22.72 -3.01 27.58
C PRO A 105 22.40 -1.52 27.77
N ALA A 106 22.58 -1.02 28.99
CA ALA A 106 22.43 0.41 29.34
C ALA A 106 21.22 1.11 28.69
N PRO A 107 19.98 0.64 28.93
CA PRO A 107 18.79 1.21 28.31
C PRO A 107 18.70 2.71 28.53
N THR A 108 18.71 3.50 27.46
CA THR A 108 18.78 4.96 27.54
C THR A 108 17.89 5.62 26.51
N VAL A 109 17.18 6.67 26.93
CA VAL A 109 16.42 7.57 26.06
C VAL A 109 16.99 8.98 26.24
N PHE A 110 17.32 9.62 25.12
CA PHE A 110 17.83 10.97 25.10
C PHE A 110 16.70 11.97 24.91
N TYR A 111 16.79 13.17 25.49
CA TYR A 111 15.75 14.18 25.32
C TYR A 111 16.29 15.55 24.93
N ASN A 112 15.47 16.28 24.17
CA ASN A 112 15.59 17.70 23.85
C ASN A 112 14.26 18.41 24.13
N VAL A 113 14.30 19.69 24.49
CA VAL A 113 13.09 20.50 24.71
C VAL A 113 13.18 21.76 23.87
N VAL A 114 12.18 21.96 23.01
CA VAL A 114 12.04 23.16 22.19
C VAL A 114 10.92 24.01 22.76
N GLU A 115 11.23 25.25 23.13
CA GLU A 115 10.26 26.23 23.64
C GLU A 115 10.14 27.41 22.68
N TYR A 116 8.91 27.89 22.47
CA TYR A 116 8.63 29.04 21.62
C TYR A 116 8.36 30.29 22.47
N ARG A 117 9.12 31.35 22.23
CA ARG A 117 9.13 32.57 23.07
C ARG A 117 7.76 33.24 23.25
N ASP A 118 6.96 33.26 22.18
CA ASP A 118 5.67 33.97 22.12
C ASP A 118 4.48 33.01 21.98
N SER A 119 4.63 31.75 22.41
CA SER A 119 3.59 30.73 22.36
C SER A 119 3.61 29.87 23.62
N PRO A 120 2.44 29.40 24.12
CA PRO A 120 2.41 28.42 25.20
C PRO A 120 2.84 27.02 24.75
N LEU A 121 3.03 26.80 23.44
CA LEU A 121 3.49 25.53 22.90
C LEU A 121 4.94 25.23 23.31
N SER A 122 5.22 23.99 23.67
CA SER A 122 6.58 23.46 23.76
C SER A 122 6.60 22.01 23.30
N VAL A 123 7.74 21.57 22.81
CA VAL A 123 7.89 20.22 22.26
C VAL A 123 8.98 19.50 23.03
N VAL A 124 8.65 18.33 23.56
CA VAL A 124 9.63 17.42 24.14
C VAL A 124 9.94 16.34 23.11
N GLN A 125 11.20 16.26 22.71
CA GLN A 125 11.71 15.23 21.81
C GLN A 125 12.38 14.14 22.63
N TYR A 126 12.09 12.88 22.32
CA TYR A 126 12.72 11.69 22.86
C TYR A 126 13.41 10.94 21.73
N TRP A 127 14.72 10.86 21.80
CA TRP A 127 15.59 10.23 20.82
C TRP A 127 16.11 8.90 21.35
N LEU A 128 15.94 7.83 20.58
CA LEU A 128 16.30 6.47 20.93
C LEU A 128 17.41 6.03 19.99
N TYR A 129 18.55 5.66 20.56
CA TYR A 129 19.70 5.18 19.80
C TYR A 129 19.78 3.67 19.84
N SER A 130 19.73 3.01 18.69
CA SER A 130 20.03 1.58 18.56
C SER A 130 21.40 1.37 17.90
N ALA A 131 22.08 0.29 18.27
CA ALA A 131 23.42 -0.01 17.74
C ALA A 131 23.41 -0.33 16.24
N PHE A 132 22.29 -0.84 15.74
CA PHE A 132 22.16 -1.36 14.38
C PHE A 132 20.69 -1.35 13.96
N ASP A 133 20.42 -1.00 12.70
CA ASP A 133 19.14 -1.25 12.03
C ASP A 133 19.31 -2.47 11.12
N GLN A 134 18.49 -3.51 11.34
CA GLN A 134 18.41 -4.67 10.47
C GLN A 134 17.01 -4.75 9.83
N PHE A 135 16.76 -3.93 8.81
CA PHE A 135 15.56 -4.03 7.99
C PHE A 135 15.79 -4.66 6.60
N THR A 136 14.71 -4.88 5.86
CA THR A 136 14.73 -5.41 4.49
C THR A 136 15.34 -4.45 3.48
N THR A 137 14.99 -3.17 3.60
CA THR A 137 15.35 -2.11 2.64
C THR A 137 16.07 -0.93 3.29
N ASN A 138 16.26 -0.99 4.61
CA ASN A 138 16.90 0.04 5.43
C ASN A 138 17.76 -0.64 6.49
N PHE A 139 18.93 -1.16 6.14
CA PHE A 139 19.82 -1.79 7.12
C PHE A 139 21.13 -1.01 7.17
N HIS A 140 21.47 -0.51 8.35
CA HIS A 140 22.62 0.36 8.51
C HIS A 140 23.19 0.31 9.92
N TRP A 141 24.44 0.77 10.02
CA TRP A 141 25.08 1.03 11.30
C TRP A 141 24.37 2.16 12.02
N HIS A 142 24.19 1.99 13.33
CA HIS A 142 23.49 2.95 14.18
C HIS A 142 22.04 3.15 13.76
N ASP A 143 21.21 3.60 14.67
CA ASP A 143 19.87 4.04 14.32
C ASP A 143 19.35 5.06 15.34
N TRP A 144 18.57 6.01 14.86
CA TRP A 144 18.00 7.10 15.67
C TRP A 144 16.52 7.21 15.39
N GLU A 145 15.71 6.83 16.37
CA GLU A 145 14.27 7.02 16.35
C GLU A 145 13.86 8.21 17.23
N LEU A 146 12.81 8.91 16.82
CA LEU A 146 12.31 10.13 17.46
C LEU A 146 10.83 10.00 17.81
N PHE A 147 10.49 10.34 19.05
CA PHE A 147 9.13 10.65 19.47
C PHE A 147 9.03 12.08 19.95
N GLN A 148 7.96 12.75 19.59
CA GLN A 148 7.74 14.12 20.00
C GLN A 148 6.39 14.25 20.70
N VAL A 149 6.42 15.03 21.76
CA VAL A 149 5.24 15.39 22.53
C VAL A 149 5.11 16.90 22.50
N PHE A 150 4.11 17.38 21.76
CA PHE A 150 3.72 18.78 21.76
C PHE A 150 2.82 19.01 22.97
N VAL A 151 3.17 19.99 23.80
CA VAL A 151 2.51 20.30 25.06
C VAL A 151 2.08 21.76 25.08
N ASP A 152 0.85 21.98 25.51
CA ASP A 152 0.39 23.30 25.91
C ASP A 152 0.81 23.57 27.36
N ARG A 153 1.73 24.53 27.57
CA ARG A 153 2.26 24.85 28.90
C ARG A 153 1.25 25.54 29.83
N GLU A 154 0.17 26.11 29.30
CA GLU A 154 -0.86 26.72 30.14
C GLU A 154 -1.78 25.68 30.76
N SER A 155 -2.14 24.64 29.99
CA SER A 155 -2.96 23.52 30.47
C SER A 155 -2.13 22.42 31.14
N GLY A 156 -0.88 22.22 30.69
CA GLY A 156 -0.03 21.08 31.03
C GLY A 156 -0.41 19.79 30.32
N GLU A 157 -1.28 19.87 29.30
CA GLU A 157 -1.81 18.72 28.55
C GLU A 157 -1.07 18.55 27.21
N PRO A 158 -0.87 17.30 26.75
CA PRO A 158 -0.37 17.05 25.41
C PRO A 158 -1.42 17.42 24.36
N VAL A 159 -0.97 17.96 23.23
CA VAL A 159 -1.84 18.40 22.11
C VAL A 159 -1.58 17.66 20.81
N LEU A 160 -0.38 17.08 20.66
CA LEU A 160 -0.01 16.23 19.54
C LEU A 160 1.10 15.28 19.98
N TYR A 161 0.98 14.01 19.59
CA TYR A 161 2.08 13.07 19.58
C TYR A 161 2.53 12.82 18.15
N THR A 162 3.83 12.76 17.91
CA THR A 162 4.40 12.35 16.62
C THR A 162 5.50 11.32 16.84
N GLY A 163 5.64 10.37 15.91
CA GLY A 163 6.72 9.38 15.90
C GLY A 163 7.35 9.27 14.52
N SER A 164 8.68 9.20 14.46
CA SER A 164 9.39 8.88 13.23
C SER A 164 9.19 7.42 12.86
N ALA A 165 9.22 7.13 11.56
CA ALA A 165 9.55 5.79 11.10
C ALA A 165 10.24 5.83 9.74
N HIS A 166 11.42 5.24 9.66
CA HIS A 166 12.20 4.98 8.43
C HIS A 166 12.63 6.21 7.58
N SER A 167 12.31 7.46 7.97
CA SER A 167 12.65 8.65 7.17
C SER A 167 12.85 9.95 7.97
N ASP A 168 13.84 10.73 7.54
CA ASP A 168 14.10 12.11 7.99
C ASP A 168 13.12 13.13 7.38
N ALA A 169 12.28 12.73 6.41
CA ALA A 169 11.39 13.61 5.66
C ALA A 169 9.91 13.52 6.07
N VAL A 170 9.45 12.39 6.62
CA VAL A 170 8.03 12.18 6.96
C VAL A 170 7.89 11.51 8.34
N PRO A 171 7.23 12.13 9.33
CA PRO A 171 6.79 11.48 10.56
C PRO A 171 5.66 10.52 10.21
N ASN A 172 5.78 9.30 10.70
CA ASN A 172 5.03 8.17 10.15
C ASN A 172 3.87 7.73 11.04
N ASN A 173 3.53 8.50 12.09
CA ASN A 173 2.30 8.40 12.90
C ASN A 173 2.11 9.70 13.73
N GLU A 174 0.96 10.35 13.63
CA GLU A 174 0.59 11.49 14.47
C GLU A 174 -0.77 11.29 15.14
N PHE A 175 -0.93 11.79 16.35
CA PHE A 175 -2.18 11.71 17.12
C PHE A 175 -2.48 13.04 17.81
N VAL A 176 -3.50 13.76 17.35
CA VAL A 176 -3.91 15.05 17.90
C VAL A 176 -4.79 14.86 19.14
N ASP A 177 -4.65 15.74 20.14
CA ASP A 177 -5.43 15.73 21.39
C ASP A 177 -5.48 14.36 22.13
N PRO A 178 -4.33 13.74 22.44
CA PRO A 178 -4.29 12.46 23.15
C PRO A 178 -4.90 12.54 24.56
N GLU A 179 -5.80 11.60 24.86
CA GLU A 179 -6.42 11.48 26.20
C GLU A 179 -5.43 10.97 27.26
N ALA A 180 -4.49 10.12 26.86
CA ALA A 180 -3.45 9.60 27.74
C ALA A 180 -2.29 10.59 27.81
N PRO A 181 -1.83 10.99 29.01
CA PRO A 181 -0.72 11.92 29.14
C PRO A 181 0.64 11.31 28.83
N ARG A 182 0.77 9.98 28.69
CA ARG A 182 2.02 9.33 28.28
C ARG A 182 1.80 8.57 26.99
N PRO A 183 2.68 8.75 25.98
CA PRO A 183 2.61 7.97 24.77
C PRO A 183 3.03 6.53 25.04
N ASN A 184 2.26 5.59 24.49
CA ASN A 184 2.72 4.23 24.26
C ASN A 184 3.30 4.18 22.86
N VAL A 185 4.48 3.62 22.73
CA VAL A 185 5.19 3.46 21.48
C VAL A 185 5.36 1.99 21.24
N LEU A 186 4.96 1.50 20.08
CA LEU A 186 5.39 0.22 19.58
C LEU A 186 6.59 0.44 18.67
N SER A 187 7.58 -0.45 18.73
CA SER A 187 8.75 -0.43 17.85
C SER A 187 8.77 -1.71 17.00
N GLU A 188 8.97 -1.56 15.69
CA GLU A 188 9.06 -2.67 14.74
C GLU A 188 10.39 -3.39 14.92
N VAL A 189 10.37 -4.71 14.75
CA VAL A 189 11.56 -5.53 14.98
C VAL A 189 12.66 -5.16 14.00
N GLY A 190 13.83 -4.82 14.51
CA GLY A 190 15.03 -4.58 13.70
C GLY A 190 15.12 -3.21 13.04
N SER A 191 14.02 -2.68 12.51
CA SER A 191 13.95 -1.35 11.88
C SER A 191 13.72 -0.21 12.84
N HIS A 192 13.26 -0.52 14.06
CA HIS A 192 12.81 0.40 15.09
C HIS A 192 11.73 1.39 14.69
N ALA A 193 11.21 1.28 13.48
CA ALA A 193 10.09 2.02 12.97
C ALA A 193 8.94 1.98 13.95
N SER A 194 8.56 3.16 14.40
CA SER A 194 7.76 3.24 15.60
C SER A 194 6.40 3.84 15.37
N ALA A 195 5.45 3.37 16.16
CA ALA A 195 4.08 3.83 16.10
C ALA A 195 3.50 4.12 17.48
N LEU A 196 2.60 5.09 17.51
CA LEU A 196 1.81 5.38 18.69
C LEU A 196 0.83 4.23 18.92
N GLY A 197 0.85 3.65 20.11
CA GLY A 197 -0.11 2.63 20.53
C GLY A 197 -1.51 3.24 20.66
N VAL A 198 -2.53 2.44 20.32
CA VAL A 198 -3.93 2.85 20.53
C VAL A 198 -4.20 2.91 22.04
N ASN A 199 -4.78 4.01 22.51
CA ASN A 199 -4.95 4.31 23.95
C ASN A 199 -5.58 3.16 24.77
N ASP A 200 -6.48 2.37 24.16
CA ASP A 200 -7.16 1.25 24.83
C ASP A 200 -6.36 -0.08 24.82
N ARG A 201 -5.35 -0.21 23.95
CA ARG A 201 -4.47 -1.39 23.85
C ARG A 201 -3.00 -0.96 23.72
N PRO A 202 -2.32 -0.70 24.85
CA PRO A 202 -0.97 -0.12 24.88
C PRO A 202 0.12 -0.88 24.10
N ARG A 203 -0.08 -2.19 23.90
CA ARG A 203 0.87 -3.09 23.21
C ARG A 203 0.38 -3.50 21.82
N SER A 204 -0.54 -2.73 21.26
CA SER A 204 -1.16 -3.00 19.98
C SER A 204 -1.20 -1.72 19.15
N PHE A 205 -1.07 -1.87 17.85
CA PHE A 205 -1.10 -0.79 16.87
C PHE A 205 -2.29 -1.02 15.94
N GLN A 206 -2.97 0.08 15.58
CA GLN A 206 -3.99 0.02 14.55
C GLN A 206 -4.03 1.33 13.77
N ARG A 207 -3.86 1.24 12.45
CA ARG A 207 -3.79 2.39 11.56
C ARG A 207 -5.17 3.01 11.29
N LEU A 208 -6.18 2.18 11.06
CA LEU A 208 -7.55 2.61 10.73
C LEU A 208 -8.53 2.22 11.83
N ALA A 209 -9.54 3.04 12.06
CA ALA A 209 -10.55 2.77 13.09
C ALA A 209 -11.32 1.49 12.72
N GLY A 210 -11.23 0.47 13.59
CA GLY A 210 -11.87 -0.82 13.43
C GLY A 210 -12.11 -1.49 14.78
N ASP A 211 -12.96 -2.51 14.83
CA ASP A 211 -13.25 -3.30 16.05
C ASP A 211 -13.67 -2.50 17.30
N GLY A 212 -14.23 -1.31 17.09
CA GLY A 212 -14.67 -0.42 18.18
C GLY A 212 -13.56 0.41 18.81
N PHE A 213 -12.36 0.43 18.23
CA PHE A 213 -11.25 1.29 18.63
C PHE A 213 -11.23 2.59 17.83
N ILE A 214 -10.81 3.67 18.47
CA ILE A 214 -10.51 4.94 17.82
C ILE A 214 -9.12 4.78 17.19
N ALA A 215 -9.01 4.94 15.87
CA ALA A 215 -7.71 5.24 15.26
C ALA A 215 -7.75 6.68 14.80
N ASP A 216 -6.86 7.48 15.39
CA ASP A 216 -6.56 8.85 14.99
C ASP A 216 -5.06 8.90 14.72
N ILE A 217 -4.62 8.11 13.74
CA ILE A 217 -3.22 7.95 13.35
C ILE A 217 -3.14 8.15 11.84
N THR A 218 -2.60 9.31 11.45
CA THR A 218 -2.59 9.82 10.08
C THR A 218 -1.28 9.46 9.41
N ASN A 219 -1.15 8.21 8.98
CA ASN A 219 0.05 7.79 8.24
C ASN A 219 0.00 8.40 6.86
N GLU A 220 0.62 9.56 6.71
CA GLU A 220 0.78 10.23 5.44
C GLU A 220 1.93 9.58 4.64
N ALA A 221 1.90 9.85 3.34
CA ALA A 221 2.70 9.19 2.34
C ALA A 221 4.19 9.21 2.63
N VAL A 222 4.86 8.08 2.39
CA VAL A 222 6.31 8.06 2.25
C VAL A 222 6.64 8.74 0.92
N GLU A 223 7.46 9.79 0.92
CA GLU A 223 8.07 10.30 -0.31
C GLU A 223 9.01 9.23 -0.88
N ILE A 224 8.45 8.39 -1.75
CA ILE A 224 9.18 7.40 -2.51
C ILE A 224 9.48 8.07 -3.86
N GLY A 225 10.51 8.91 -3.91
CA GLY A 225 11.03 9.42 -5.18
C GLY A 225 11.29 8.23 -6.13
N ASP A 226 10.78 8.30 -7.36
CA ASP A 226 11.04 7.41 -8.53
C ASP A 226 11.12 5.86 -8.34
N ARG A 227 10.65 5.25 -7.24
CA ARG A 227 10.87 3.80 -6.98
C ARG A 227 9.72 2.88 -7.42
N ALA A 228 9.45 2.85 -8.72
CA ALA A 228 8.63 1.83 -9.35
C ALA A 228 9.44 0.59 -9.78
N VAL A 229 10.24 -0.05 -8.90
CA VAL A 229 10.80 -1.39 -9.22
C VAL A 229 10.95 -2.32 -8.01
N GLY A 230 10.09 -3.35 -7.98
CA GLY A 230 10.46 -4.75 -7.72
C GLY A 230 10.92 -5.19 -6.32
N ILE A 231 11.27 -4.28 -5.42
CA ILE A 231 11.41 -4.59 -4.00
C ILE A 231 10.09 -4.21 -3.32
N PRO A 232 9.45 -5.09 -2.54
CA PRO A 232 8.31 -4.68 -1.75
C PRO A 232 8.80 -3.56 -0.86
N ALA A 233 8.23 -2.37 -1.05
CA ALA A 233 8.41 -1.24 -0.17
C ALA A 233 7.83 -1.64 1.19
N ALA A 234 8.66 -2.35 1.96
CA ALA A 234 8.32 -2.86 3.26
C ALA A 234 8.35 -1.76 4.31
N TYR A 235 8.57 -0.48 3.96
CA TYR A 235 8.42 0.64 4.89
C TYR A 235 7.12 0.53 5.67
N GLY A 236 7.20 0.23 6.96
CA GLY A 236 5.99 0.15 7.75
C GLY A 236 6.26 0.03 9.23
N LEU A 237 5.16 0.09 9.94
CA LEU A 237 5.08 0.31 11.37
C LEU A 237 5.05 -1.03 12.11
N PRO A 238 5.11 -1.06 13.44
CA PRO A 238 4.98 -2.29 14.22
C PRO A 238 3.65 -3.00 13.93
N ARG A 239 3.68 -4.28 13.53
CA ARG A 239 2.55 -4.96 12.87
C ARG A 239 1.89 -6.06 13.69
N ASP A 240 0.94 -5.69 14.53
CA ASP A 240 -0.08 -6.62 15.05
C ASP A 240 -1.32 -6.74 14.12
N GLU A 241 -1.26 -6.17 12.91
CA GLU A 241 -2.33 -6.16 11.89
C GLU A 241 -2.22 -7.28 10.83
N GLY A 242 -1.37 -8.29 11.05
CA GLY A 242 -1.37 -9.53 10.25
C GLY A 242 -0.45 -9.57 9.02
N LEU A 243 0.45 -8.60 8.86
CA LEU A 243 1.45 -8.57 7.78
C LEU A 243 2.72 -9.35 8.15
N ARG A 244 3.31 -10.00 7.14
CA ARG A 244 4.57 -10.73 7.25
C ARG A 244 5.67 -9.95 6.56
N LEU A 245 6.77 -9.71 7.26
CA LEU A 245 7.93 -9.03 6.70
C LEU A 245 9.15 -9.93 6.64
N PRO A 246 9.76 -10.07 5.45
CA PRO A 246 11.06 -10.71 5.36
C PRO A 246 12.16 -9.72 5.75
N TYR A 247 13.17 -10.18 6.45
CA TYR A 247 14.37 -9.40 6.79
C TYR A 247 15.55 -9.92 5.96
N VAL A 248 16.65 -9.18 5.91
CA VAL A 248 17.86 -9.64 5.23
C VAL A 248 19.04 -9.66 6.20
N VAL A 249 20.05 -10.47 5.88
CA VAL A 249 21.36 -10.37 6.52
C VAL A 249 22.20 -9.43 5.65
N PRO A 250 22.73 -8.33 6.21
CA PRO A 250 23.62 -7.45 5.48
C PRO A 250 24.94 -8.15 5.12
N GLU A 251 25.52 -7.75 4.00
CA GLU A 251 26.88 -8.08 3.60
C GLU A 251 27.81 -6.89 3.66
N LEU A 252 29.09 -7.20 3.82
CA LEU A 252 30.19 -6.25 3.67
C LEU A 252 31.35 -6.96 2.97
N ASP A 253 31.93 -6.32 1.95
CA ASP A 253 33.04 -6.86 1.14
C ASP A 253 32.73 -8.25 0.51
N GLY A 254 31.44 -8.53 0.22
CA GLY A 254 30.97 -9.76 -0.43
C GLY A 254 30.93 -10.99 0.48
N ALA A 255 30.83 -10.77 1.79
CA ALA A 255 30.57 -11.80 2.79
C ALA A 255 29.52 -11.31 3.80
N PRO A 256 28.76 -12.22 4.44
CA PRO A 256 27.82 -11.85 5.51
C PRO A 256 28.52 -11.03 6.60
N LEU A 257 27.81 -10.03 7.14
CA LEU A 257 28.40 -9.08 8.08
C LEU A 257 29.06 -9.76 9.28
N TYR A 258 28.46 -10.83 9.81
CA TYR A 258 28.99 -11.59 10.95
C TYR A 258 30.29 -12.36 10.67
N ASP A 259 30.72 -12.51 9.41
CA ASP A 259 31.99 -13.15 9.06
C ASP A 259 33.17 -12.16 9.06
N HIS A 260 32.91 -10.86 9.26
CA HIS A 260 33.92 -9.82 9.17
C HIS A 260 34.90 -9.84 10.35
N GLU A 261 36.21 -9.73 10.09
CA GLU A 261 37.27 -9.90 11.09
C GLU A 261 37.24 -8.89 12.26
N LYS A 262 36.58 -7.75 12.05
CA LYS A 262 36.38 -6.71 13.08
C LYS A 262 35.19 -6.95 14.01
N LEU A 263 34.38 -7.98 13.76
CA LEU A 263 33.20 -8.33 14.55
C LEU A 263 33.37 -9.69 15.24
N PRO A 264 34.43 -9.93 16.03
CA PRO A 264 34.72 -11.24 16.63
C PRO A 264 33.65 -11.73 17.62
N ASN A 265 32.81 -10.83 18.14
CA ASN A 265 31.72 -11.16 19.05
C ASN A 265 30.38 -11.29 18.35
N VAL A 266 30.27 -11.08 17.03
CA VAL A 266 29.02 -11.21 16.27
C VAL A 266 29.00 -12.57 15.57
N SER A 267 27.88 -13.27 15.66
CA SER A 267 27.60 -14.49 14.92
C SER A 267 26.22 -14.39 14.27
N GLU A 268 25.89 -15.35 13.39
CA GLU A 268 24.57 -15.46 12.77
C GLU A 268 23.41 -15.44 13.81
N ASN A 269 23.61 -16.00 15.01
CA ASN A 269 22.57 -16.05 16.05
C ASN A 269 22.39 -14.72 16.80
N ASP A 270 23.26 -13.75 16.58
CA ASP A 270 23.19 -12.42 17.17
C ASP A 270 22.57 -11.39 16.22
N LEU A 271 22.13 -11.85 15.04
CA LEU A 271 21.26 -11.12 14.12
C LEU A 271 19.83 -11.69 14.20
N LEU A 272 18.89 -11.02 13.54
CA LEU A 272 17.50 -11.47 13.48
C LEU A 272 17.40 -12.94 13.02
N SER A 273 16.49 -13.68 13.68
CA SER A 273 16.31 -15.12 13.47
C SER A 273 16.10 -15.47 11.99
N GLY A 274 16.70 -16.56 11.52
CA GLY A 274 16.45 -17.12 10.18
C GLY A 274 14.99 -17.47 9.86
N SER A 275 14.08 -17.44 10.85
CA SER A 275 12.63 -17.54 10.59
C SER A 275 12.00 -16.25 10.03
N LEU A 276 12.70 -15.12 10.17
CA LEU A 276 12.35 -13.81 9.66
C LEU A 276 13.15 -13.46 8.39
N VAL A 277 14.34 -14.03 8.22
CA VAL A 277 15.29 -13.69 7.14
C VAL A 277 14.97 -14.43 5.84
N VAL A 278 15.11 -13.72 4.71
CA VAL A 278 15.12 -14.29 3.35
C VAL A 278 16.48 -14.13 2.69
N HIS A 279 16.81 -15.02 1.76
CA HIS A 279 18.16 -15.12 1.16
C HIS A 279 18.16 -14.93 -0.36
N SER A 280 17.06 -14.44 -0.92
CA SER A 280 16.97 -14.19 -2.36
C SER A 280 16.04 -13.03 -2.69
N PHE A 281 16.34 -12.36 -3.81
CA PHE A 281 15.45 -11.34 -4.37
C PHE A 281 14.05 -11.89 -4.68
N ALA A 282 13.93 -13.17 -5.02
CA ALA A 282 12.63 -13.79 -5.30
C ALA A 282 11.77 -13.94 -4.04
N GLU A 283 12.36 -14.36 -2.92
CA GLU A 283 11.68 -14.43 -1.62
C GLU A 283 11.43 -13.03 -1.04
N LEU A 284 12.32 -12.07 -1.31
CA LEU A 284 12.06 -10.68 -0.99
C LEU A 284 10.83 -10.18 -1.76
N ALA A 285 10.79 -10.36 -3.08
CA ALA A 285 9.67 -9.95 -3.92
C ALA A 285 8.37 -10.71 -3.65
N THR A 286 8.45 -11.93 -3.08
CA THR A 286 7.30 -12.75 -2.71
C THR A 286 7.60 -13.45 -1.38
N PRO A 287 7.32 -12.78 -0.25
CA PRO A 287 7.66 -13.28 1.08
C PRO A 287 6.99 -14.62 1.38
N PRO A 288 7.69 -15.59 1.99
CA PRO A 288 7.09 -16.87 2.37
C PRO A 288 5.97 -16.74 3.43
N ASP A 289 4.90 -17.54 3.26
CA ASP A 289 3.80 -17.70 4.25
C ASP A 289 4.22 -18.42 5.54
N GLY A 290 5.52 -18.62 5.77
CA GLY A 290 6.08 -19.16 7.01
C GLY A 290 6.54 -18.09 8.00
N ILE A 291 6.69 -16.83 7.56
CA ILE A 291 7.24 -15.75 8.37
C ILE A 291 6.29 -15.45 9.55
N PRO A 292 6.75 -15.53 10.81
CA PRO A 292 5.92 -15.25 11.97
C PRO A 292 5.36 -13.82 12.00
N LEU A 293 4.17 -13.66 12.60
CA LEU A 293 3.63 -12.35 12.94
C LEU A 293 4.30 -11.78 14.20
N ARG A 294 4.06 -10.49 14.46
CA ARG A 294 4.53 -9.80 15.66
C ARG A 294 4.03 -10.51 16.93
N GLU A 295 4.92 -10.65 17.90
CA GLU A 295 4.62 -11.15 19.24
C GLU A 295 5.13 -10.16 20.28
N ASN A 296 4.37 -9.93 21.35
CA ASN A 296 4.78 -8.99 22.40
C ASN A 296 6.08 -9.45 23.09
N GLY A 297 7.09 -8.58 23.07
CA GLY A 297 8.36 -8.74 23.75
C GLY A 297 8.49 -7.87 25.00
N LEU A 298 9.70 -7.35 25.22
CA LEU A 298 10.01 -6.48 26.35
C LEU A 298 9.31 -5.12 26.21
N SER A 299 8.95 -4.56 27.36
CA SER A 299 8.42 -3.21 27.48
C SER A 299 9.33 -2.35 28.36
N PHE A 300 9.64 -1.16 27.86
CA PHE A 300 10.59 -0.22 28.44
C PHE A 300 9.84 1.01 28.93
N GLY A 301 10.25 1.57 30.06
CA GLY A 301 9.67 2.84 30.52
C GLY A 301 10.52 3.53 31.57
N PHE A 302 10.40 4.86 31.65
CA PHE A 302 11.00 5.63 32.72
C PHE A 302 10.37 5.28 34.06
N ASP A 303 11.20 5.12 35.09
CA ASP A 303 10.78 4.75 36.45
C ASP A 303 9.98 3.43 36.50
N ALA A 304 10.36 2.45 35.67
CA ALA A 304 9.67 1.17 35.55
C ALA A 304 9.50 0.43 36.88
N GLU A 305 10.42 0.58 37.83
CA GLU A 305 10.33 -0.06 39.16
C GLU A 305 9.07 0.33 39.94
N ASN A 306 8.54 1.53 39.69
CA ASN A 306 7.35 2.06 40.36
C ASN A 306 6.08 1.92 39.51
N ARG A 307 6.16 1.27 38.34
CA ARG A 307 5.09 1.20 37.35
C ARG A 307 4.76 -0.25 36.99
N LEU A 308 3.47 -0.56 36.87
CA LEU A 308 3.01 -1.91 36.54
C LEU A 308 3.07 -2.14 35.03
N GLY A 309 3.53 -3.32 34.61
CA GLY A 309 3.48 -3.76 33.21
C GLY A 309 4.65 -3.32 32.34
N LEU A 310 5.73 -2.82 32.94
CA LEU A 310 7.01 -2.55 32.28
C LEU A 310 8.07 -3.56 32.74
N ASP A 311 8.88 -4.03 31.81
CA ASP A 311 9.89 -5.07 32.04
C ASP A 311 11.27 -4.46 32.32
N VAL A 312 11.60 -3.34 31.68
CA VAL A 312 12.93 -2.70 31.72
C VAL A 312 12.79 -1.21 32.01
N GLY A 313 13.60 -0.70 32.94
CA GLY A 313 13.76 0.73 33.17
C GLY A 313 14.87 1.31 32.28
N TYR A 314 14.64 2.49 31.70
CA TYR A 314 15.68 3.24 30.98
C TYR A 314 16.10 4.52 31.72
N ASP A 315 17.33 4.93 31.47
CA ASP A 315 17.86 6.22 31.88
C ASP A 315 17.37 7.35 30.96
N LEU A 316 17.02 8.49 31.53
CA LEU A 316 16.54 9.67 30.80
C LEU A 316 17.58 10.79 30.85
N VAL A 317 18.28 10.97 29.72
CA VAL A 317 19.51 11.76 29.60
C VAL A 317 19.31 12.91 28.62
N SER A 318 19.85 14.09 28.89
CA SER A 318 19.77 15.19 27.91
C SER A 318 20.66 14.87 26.72
N ILE A 319 20.16 15.10 25.50
CA ILE A 319 20.93 14.88 24.27
C ILE A 319 22.18 15.79 24.18
N GLU A 320 22.23 16.87 24.96
CA GLU A 320 23.40 17.74 25.08
C GLU A 320 24.65 16.98 25.56
N GLU A 321 24.46 15.88 26.31
CA GLU A 321 25.55 15.00 26.76
C GLU A 321 26.21 14.20 25.61
N LEU A 322 25.65 14.24 24.40
CA LEU A 322 26.19 13.59 23.21
C LEU A 322 26.85 14.57 22.23
N ARG A 323 26.73 15.88 22.46
CA ARG A 323 27.17 16.91 21.51
C ARG A 323 28.69 17.00 21.34
N HIS A 324 29.46 16.26 22.15
CA HIS A 324 30.91 16.10 21.98
C HIS A 324 31.28 15.00 20.97
N ILE A 325 30.33 14.19 20.51
CA ILE A 325 30.55 13.17 19.48
C ILE A 325 30.55 13.86 18.13
N ASP A 326 31.67 13.76 17.41
CA ASP A 326 31.89 14.40 16.12
C ASP A 326 31.20 13.64 14.97
N GLY A 327 30.94 12.33 15.12
CA GLY A 327 30.20 11.57 14.12
C GLY A 327 29.88 10.12 14.46
N PHE A 328 28.84 9.61 13.81
CA PHE A 328 28.46 8.21 13.72
C PHE A 328 28.95 7.69 12.37
N THR A 329 29.76 6.63 12.35
CA THR A 329 30.51 6.23 11.14
C THR A 329 30.43 4.75 10.87
N GLY A 330 30.32 4.35 9.61
CA GLY A 330 30.38 2.94 9.21
C GLY A 330 30.45 2.82 7.69
N PRO A 331 31.07 1.76 7.15
CA PRO A 331 31.08 1.53 5.71
C PRO A 331 29.67 1.23 5.19
N GLN A 332 29.37 1.57 3.94
CA GLN A 332 28.10 1.18 3.32
C GLN A 332 27.96 -0.36 3.30
N LEU A 333 26.80 -0.86 3.71
CA LEU A 333 26.44 -2.28 3.65
C LEU A 333 25.80 -2.63 2.29
N SER A 334 25.71 -3.92 1.97
CA SER A 334 25.07 -4.42 0.75
C SER A 334 24.15 -5.60 1.03
N TYR A 335 23.31 -5.98 0.06
CA TYR A 335 22.46 -7.17 0.16
C TYR A 335 23.28 -8.46 -0.01
N GLU A 336 22.85 -9.55 0.65
CA GLU A 336 23.40 -10.92 0.48
C GLU A 336 23.21 -11.49 -0.94
N PHE A 337 22.23 -10.96 -1.67
CA PHE A 337 21.90 -11.40 -3.01
C PHE A 337 21.97 -10.24 -4.00
N THR A 338 22.24 -10.57 -5.26
CA THR A 338 22.30 -9.58 -6.33
C THR A 338 20.92 -8.93 -6.52
N VAL A 339 20.83 -7.67 -6.12
CA VAL A 339 19.77 -6.75 -6.53
C VAL A 339 20.20 -6.01 -7.81
N PRO A 340 19.28 -5.53 -8.66
CA PRO A 340 19.66 -4.71 -9.79
C PRO A 340 20.42 -3.46 -9.33
N GLN A 341 21.56 -3.13 -9.95
CA GLN A 341 22.47 -2.07 -9.47
C GLN A 341 21.77 -0.71 -9.29
N PHE A 342 20.86 -0.33 -10.20
CA PHE A 342 20.12 0.93 -10.07
C PHE A 342 19.19 0.97 -8.85
N VAL A 343 18.76 -0.19 -8.35
CA VAL A 343 17.97 -0.31 -7.12
C VAL A 343 18.88 -0.09 -5.92
N GLU A 344 20.06 -0.71 -5.91
CA GLU A 344 21.05 -0.54 -4.85
C GLU A 344 21.58 0.91 -4.78
N ASP A 345 21.85 1.54 -5.93
CA ASP A 345 22.28 2.93 -6.01
C ASP A 345 21.22 3.88 -5.43
N GLU A 346 19.94 3.56 -5.61
CA GLU A 346 18.79 4.33 -5.12
C GLU A 346 18.60 4.21 -3.59
N PHE A 347 18.78 3.00 -3.04
CA PHE A 347 18.72 2.76 -1.60
C PHE A 347 20.04 3.02 -0.87
N ALA A 348 21.11 3.45 -1.55
CA ALA A 348 22.44 3.57 -0.93
C ALA A 348 22.48 4.42 0.34
N HIS A 349 21.65 5.47 0.43
CA HIS A 349 21.51 6.32 1.61
C HIS A 349 20.88 5.61 2.82
N HIS A 350 20.06 4.58 2.58
CA HIS A 350 19.47 3.69 3.59
C HIS A 350 20.41 2.55 4.02
N LEU A 351 21.60 2.44 3.41
CA LEU A 351 22.59 1.40 3.69
C LEU A 351 23.89 1.97 4.30
N THR A 352 23.92 3.28 4.50
CA THR A 352 25.03 4.01 5.11
C THR A 352 24.71 4.42 6.54
N ALA A 353 25.75 4.62 7.36
CA ALA A 353 25.57 5.11 8.72
C ALA A 353 24.74 6.41 8.78
N THR A 354 23.81 6.48 9.73
CA THR A 354 22.95 7.66 9.92
C THR A 354 23.72 8.88 10.43
N THR A 355 23.12 10.05 10.31
CA THR A 355 23.67 11.32 10.80
C THR A 355 23.22 11.61 12.25
N ALA A 356 23.88 12.56 12.91
CA ALA A 356 23.53 12.89 14.28
C ALA A 356 22.19 13.66 14.34
N PRO A 357 21.33 13.42 15.33
CA PRO A 357 20.01 14.06 15.44
C PRO A 357 20.04 15.59 15.29
N TRP A 358 21.03 16.22 15.90
CA TRP A 358 21.16 17.68 15.96
C TRP A 358 21.63 18.35 14.66
N THR A 359 21.85 17.59 13.59
CA THR A 359 22.06 18.14 12.24
C THR A 359 20.77 18.20 11.42
N GLN A 360 19.69 17.58 11.90
CA GLN A 360 18.41 17.52 11.21
C GLN A 360 17.56 18.77 11.46
N PRO A 361 16.81 19.28 10.47
CA PRO A 361 15.92 20.43 10.65
C PRO A 361 14.91 20.24 11.80
N ARG A 362 14.32 19.04 11.90
CA ARG A 362 13.36 18.65 12.94
C ARG A 362 13.88 18.79 14.37
N PHE A 363 15.19 18.70 14.58
CA PHE A 363 15.78 18.89 15.90
C PHE A 363 15.58 20.32 16.43
N SER A 364 15.71 21.31 15.55
CA SER A 364 15.53 22.72 15.89
C SER A 364 14.11 23.23 15.67
N ASP A 365 13.41 22.68 14.67
CA ASP A 365 12.04 23.03 14.35
C ASP A 365 11.17 21.76 14.28
N PRO A 366 10.62 21.33 15.43
CA PRO A 366 9.73 20.18 15.48
C PRO A 366 8.47 20.28 14.60
N THR A 367 8.07 21.49 14.19
CA THR A 367 6.80 21.67 13.44
C THR A 367 6.87 21.12 12.02
N VAL A 368 8.09 20.84 11.52
CA VAL A 368 8.28 20.15 10.23
C VAL A 368 7.72 18.72 10.27
N ASP A 369 7.63 18.12 11.45
CA ASP A 369 7.08 16.78 11.67
C ASP A 369 5.58 16.82 12.04
N ILE A 370 4.84 17.84 11.60
CA ILE A 370 3.37 17.85 11.57
C ILE A 370 2.94 17.77 10.10
N THR A 371 2.95 16.58 9.52
CA THR A 371 2.65 16.39 8.10
C THR A 371 1.16 16.37 7.84
N ASP A 372 0.35 15.75 8.70
CA ASP A 372 -1.09 15.65 8.41
C ASP A 372 -1.73 17.05 8.29
N PRO A 373 -2.36 17.36 7.14
CA PRO A 373 -2.88 18.70 6.90
C PRO A 373 -3.94 19.14 7.91
N GLN A 374 -4.77 18.21 8.39
CA GLN A 374 -5.81 18.48 9.36
C GLN A 374 -5.21 18.71 10.75
N HIS A 375 -4.20 17.94 11.15
CA HIS A 375 -3.44 18.20 12.38
C HIS A 375 -2.72 19.53 12.30
N ARG A 376 -1.98 19.81 11.22
CA ARG A 376 -1.28 21.07 11.01
C ARG A 376 -2.22 22.27 11.11
N GLN A 377 -3.36 22.24 10.41
CA GLN A 377 -4.39 23.27 10.53
C GLN A 377 -4.88 23.41 11.98
N THR A 378 -5.17 22.29 12.65
CA THR A 378 -5.63 22.29 14.04
C THR A 378 -4.64 22.93 14.99
N LEU A 379 -3.33 22.68 14.84
CA LEU A 379 -2.30 23.30 15.67
C LEU A 379 -2.03 24.75 15.26
N ALA A 380 -2.07 25.09 13.97
CA ALA A 380 -1.91 26.47 13.48
C ALA A 380 -3.01 27.41 13.99
N GLU A 381 -4.24 26.92 14.13
CA GLU A 381 -5.35 27.68 14.74
C GLU A 381 -5.11 27.98 16.23
N ARG A 382 -4.34 27.13 16.93
CA ARG A 382 -4.12 27.20 18.39
C ARG A 382 -2.81 27.90 18.75
N TYR A 383 -1.76 27.74 17.96
CA TYR A 383 -0.40 28.11 18.31
C TYR A 383 0.30 28.83 17.15
N GLY A 384 0.77 30.05 17.40
CA GLY A 384 1.44 30.88 16.40
C GLY A 384 2.71 30.31 15.73
N PRO A 385 3.48 29.38 16.33
CA PRO A 385 4.63 28.76 15.68
C PRO A 385 4.30 27.76 14.57
N VAL A 386 3.05 27.31 14.43
CA VAL A 386 2.64 26.35 13.40
C VAL A 386 1.96 27.10 12.25
N GLU A 387 2.46 26.93 11.03
CA GLU A 387 1.92 27.60 9.83
C GLU A 387 0.84 26.74 9.15
N ASP A 388 -0.26 27.38 8.74
CA ASP A 388 -1.39 26.77 8.02
C ASP A 388 -1.14 26.83 6.50
N GLU A 389 -0.29 25.92 6.01
CA GLU A 389 0.03 25.80 4.58
C GLU A 389 -0.45 24.49 3.94
N ALA A 390 -0.98 23.55 4.73
CA ALA A 390 -1.30 22.21 4.25
C ALA A 390 -2.75 22.08 3.73
N THR A 391 -2.91 21.44 2.57
CA THR A 391 -4.23 21.19 1.98
C THR A 391 -4.85 19.88 2.48
N THR A 392 -6.16 19.86 2.77
CA THR A 392 -6.89 18.64 3.17
C THR A 392 -7.20 17.68 2.02
N ASP A 393 -6.71 18.00 0.83
CA ASP A 393 -6.97 17.28 -0.40
C ASP A 393 -6.39 15.88 -0.39
N ARG A 394 -7.17 14.91 -0.88
CA ARG A 394 -6.81 13.49 -0.77
C ARG A 394 -7.32 12.60 -1.90
N VAL A 395 -6.62 11.49 -2.12
CA VAL A 395 -7.02 10.38 -2.98
C VAL A 395 -7.22 9.14 -2.11
N VAL A 396 -8.37 8.47 -2.20
CA VAL A 396 -8.69 7.28 -1.41
C VAL A 396 -9.22 6.15 -2.28
N GLY A 397 -8.96 4.90 -1.91
CA GLY A 397 -9.47 3.73 -2.62
C GLY A 397 -9.22 2.42 -1.86
N VAL A 398 -9.74 1.33 -2.38
CA VAL A 398 -9.48 -0.02 -1.87
C VAL A 398 -9.16 -0.99 -3.00
N VAL A 399 -8.01 -1.64 -2.89
CA VAL A 399 -7.54 -2.67 -3.80
C VAL A 399 -8.30 -3.96 -3.55
N ARG A 400 -8.85 -4.50 -4.64
CA ARG A 400 -9.54 -5.79 -4.68
C ARG A 400 -9.02 -6.61 -5.85
N GLU A 401 -8.95 -7.91 -5.62
CA GLU A 401 -8.46 -8.85 -6.61
C GLU A 401 -9.63 -9.47 -7.39
N LEU A 402 -9.56 -9.41 -8.72
CA LEU A 402 -10.49 -10.10 -9.61
C LEU A 402 -9.94 -11.49 -9.95
N THR A 403 -10.37 -12.51 -9.23
CA THR A 403 -9.85 -13.89 -9.35
C THR A 403 -10.95 -14.94 -9.44
N THR A 404 -10.63 -16.13 -9.97
CA THR A 404 -11.51 -17.31 -9.94
C THR A 404 -11.38 -18.13 -8.66
N ARG A 405 -10.24 -18.01 -7.95
CA ARG A 405 -9.94 -18.83 -6.76
C ARG A 405 -10.78 -18.40 -5.55
N PRO A 406 -11.34 -19.35 -4.78
CA PRO A 406 -11.87 -19.03 -3.46
C PRO A 406 -10.73 -18.56 -2.54
N PRO A 407 -11.03 -17.75 -1.51
CA PRO A 407 -10.03 -17.43 -0.49
C PRO A 407 -9.53 -18.74 0.13
N GLU A 408 -8.22 -18.87 0.34
CA GLU A 408 -7.70 -19.94 1.20
C GLU A 408 -8.31 -19.73 2.58
N GLU A 409 -9.03 -20.73 3.10
CA GLU A 409 -9.59 -20.66 4.45
C GLU A 409 -8.43 -20.43 5.42
N ARG A 410 -8.38 -19.23 6.04
CA ARG A 410 -7.53 -19.01 7.20
C ARG A 410 -7.99 -20.01 8.26
N ASP A 411 -7.11 -20.95 8.59
CA ASP A 411 -7.37 -21.93 9.62
C ASP A 411 -7.51 -21.19 10.97
N GLU A 412 -8.74 -20.92 11.41
CA GLU A 412 -9.06 -20.24 12.67
C GLU A 412 -8.72 -21.10 13.93
N THR A 413 -7.87 -22.12 13.80
CA THR A 413 -7.52 -23.04 14.90
C THR A 413 -6.13 -22.80 15.50
N THR A 414 -5.77 -21.55 15.82
CA THR A 414 -4.66 -21.27 16.75
C THR A 414 -4.96 -20.14 17.74
N ALA A 415 -6.15 -20.12 18.32
CA ALA A 415 -6.42 -19.37 19.54
C ALA A 415 -7.10 -20.29 20.56
N ASN A 416 -6.29 -21.03 21.32
CA ASN A 416 -6.50 -21.46 22.71
C ASN A 416 -5.53 -22.60 23.06
N GLY A 417 -4.30 -22.24 23.41
CA GLY A 417 -3.39 -23.14 24.11
C GLY A 417 -3.77 -23.22 25.59
N GLU A 418 -4.71 -24.09 25.95
CA GLU A 418 -4.79 -24.66 27.29
C GLU A 418 -4.76 -26.18 27.21
N ASP A 419 -3.58 -26.72 27.48
CA ASP A 419 -3.31 -28.13 27.64
C ASP A 419 -3.94 -28.63 28.95
N THR A 420 -5.04 -29.40 28.87
CA THR A 420 -5.41 -30.32 29.94
C THR A 420 -5.75 -31.70 29.38
N GLN A 421 -4.72 -32.52 29.40
CA GLN A 421 -4.73 -33.95 29.19
C GLN A 421 -5.52 -34.67 30.30
N THR A 422 -6.71 -35.18 29.99
CA THR A 422 -7.28 -36.38 30.65
C THR A 422 -8.17 -37.15 29.68
N GLY A 423 -7.84 -38.41 29.44
CA GLY A 423 -8.56 -39.27 28.49
C GLY A 423 -9.83 -39.90 29.04
N ASP A 424 -10.67 -40.39 28.14
CA ASP A 424 -11.39 -41.66 28.27
C ASP A 424 -11.89 -42.08 26.87
N ALA A 425 -11.92 -43.38 26.64
CA ALA A 425 -12.41 -43.99 25.42
C ALA A 425 -13.92 -44.20 25.51
N THR A 426 -14.66 -43.78 24.49
CA THR A 426 -15.90 -44.48 24.08
C THR A 426 -16.15 -44.29 22.60
N GLU A 427 -16.21 -45.43 21.91
CA GLU A 427 -16.93 -45.62 20.65
C GLU A 427 -18.35 -45.08 20.78
N ASP A 428 -18.84 -44.32 19.79
CA ASP A 428 -20.24 -44.43 19.37
C ASP A 428 -20.39 -43.93 17.93
N GLU A 429 -21.07 -44.77 17.16
CA GLU A 429 -21.38 -44.58 15.75
C GLU A 429 -22.53 -43.57 15.52
N ALA A 430 -22.55 -43.07 14.28
CA ALA A 430 -23.70 -42.58 13.52
C ALA A 430 -24.15 -41.12 13.74
N SER A 431 -23.89 -40.30 12.73
CA SER A 431 -24.96 -39.73 11.90
C SER A 431 -24.36 -39.08 10.66
N ASP A 432 -24.37 -39.82 9.55
CA ASP A 432 -24.22 -39.29 8.20
C ASP A 432 -25.25 -38.19 7.95
N GLY A 433 -24.75 -37.03 7.54
CA GLY A 433 -25.50 -35.89 7.05
C GLY A 433 -24.71 -35.18 5.96
N ASP A 434 -24.16 -35.97 5.05
CA ASP A 434 -23.51 -35.52 3.82
C ASP A 434 -24.56 -34.85 2.92
N ALA A 435 -24.43 -33.54 2.74
CA ALA A 435 -25.13 -32.76 1.73
C ALA A 435 -24.13 -32.31 0.65
N SER A 436 -23.32 -33.24 0.15
CA SER A 436 -22.74 -33.19 -1.18
C SER A 436 -23.86 -33.33 -2.23
N SER A 437 -24.34 -32.21 -2.75
CA SER A 437 -24.90 -32.17 -4.10
C SER A 437 -23.78 -31.83 -5.08
N ALA A 438 -22.85 -32.76 -5.26
CA ALA A 438 -21.99 -32.79 -6.43
C ALA A 438 -22.86 -33.06 -7.66
N ASP A 439 -22.96 -32.05 -8.52
CA ASP A 439 -23.47 -32.13 -9.89
C ASP A 439 -22.52 -33.02 -10.71
N ASP A 440 -22.78 -34.32 -10.64
CA ASP A 440 -22.06 -35.33 -11.43
C ASP A 440 -22.80 -35.53 -12.77
N SER A 441 -22.68 -34.52 -13.64
CA SER A 441 -23.06 -34.62 -15.05
C SER A 441 -21.87 -35.17 -15.86
N PRO A 442 -22.01 -36.32 -16.56
CA PRO A 442 -20.88 -37.10 -17.07
C PRO A 442 -20.26 -36.62 -18.40
N ASP A 443 -20.40 -35.34 -18.74
CA ASP A 443 -19.72 -34.71 -19.88
C ASP A 443 -18.74 -33.65 -19.35
N GLY A 444 -17.51 -34.09 -19.07
CA GLY A 444 -16.46 -33.31 -18.38
C GLY A 444 -15.83 -32.18 -19.20
N GLU A 445 -16.54 -31.07 -19.32
CA GLU A 445 -15.97 -29.73 -19.40
C GLU A 445 -16.58 -28.90 -18.27
N THR A 446 -15.92 -28.88 -17.10
CA THR A 446 -16.25 -27.89 -16.06
C THR A 446 -16.02 -26.51 -16.65
N ARG A 447 -17.10 -25.80 -16.99
CA ARG A 447 -17.02 -24.39 -17.39
C ARG A 447 -16.22 -23.63 -16.31
N PRO A 448 -15.23 -22.81 -16.69
CA PRO A 448 -14.46 -22.06 -15.72
C PRO A 448 -15.38 -21.16 -14.90
N THR A 449 -15.19 -21.15 -13.57
CA THR A 449 -15.92 -20.28 -12.66
C THR A 449 -15.62 -18.83 -13.03
N PRO A 450 -16.65 -17.97 -13.19
CA PRO A 450 -16.43 -16.56 -13.48
C PRO A 450 -15.66 -15.89 -12.33
N PRO A 451 -14.81 -14.92 -12.62
CA PRO A 451 -14.06 -14.22 -11.59
C PRO A 451 -14.97 -13.38 -10.70
N LYS A 452 -14.56 -13.17 -9.45
CA LYS A 452 -15.24 -12.28 -8.49
C LYS A 452 -14.21 -11.38 -7.83
N LEU A 453 -14.63 -10.18 -7.43
CA LEU A 453 -13.83 -9.29 -6.60
C LEU A 453 -13.69 -9.88 -5.19
N ARG A 454 -12.46 -9.93 -4.69
CA ARG A 454 -12.10 -10.43 -3.35
C ARG A 454 -11.06 -9.53 -2.69
N GLU A 455 -10.90 -9.67 -1.38
CA GLU A 455 -9.78 -9.05 -0.66
C GLU A 455 -8.46 -9.53 -1.25
N SER A 456 -7.50 -8.61 -1.40
CA SER A 456 -6.15 -8.98 -1.80
C SER A 456 -5.43 -9.57 -0.58
N GLY A 457 -4.87 -10.77 -0.71
CA GLY A 457 -4.01 -11.37 0.33
C GLY A 457 -2.61 -10.76 0.41
N VAL A 458 -2.30 -9.81 -0.49
CA VAL A 458 -0.99 -9.18 -0.65
C VAL A 458 -1.18 -7.67 -0.76
N GLU A 459 -0.39 -6.90 -0.03
CA GLU A 459 -0.40 -5.44 -0.16
C GLU A 459 0.22 -5.00 -1.50
N SER A 460 -0.25 -3.86 -1.98
CA SER A 460 0.22 -3.20 -3.20
C SER A 460 0.89 -1.87 -2.84
N VAL A 461 1.50 -1.24 -3.82
CA VAL A 461 1.97 0.15 -3.77
C VAL A 461 1.13 0.95 -4.75
N ALA A 462 0.62 2.08 -4.29
CA ALA A 462 -0.06 3.07 -5.09
C ALA A 462 0.89 4.25 -5.33
N LEU A 463 1.27 4.48 -6.57
CA LEU A 463 2.06 5.60 -7.02
C LEU A 463 1.12 6.65 -7.63
N LEU A 464 1.14 7.85 -7.09
CA LEU A 464 0.50 9.03 -7.65
C LEU A 464 1.56 9.85 -8.38
N GLU A 465 1.50 9.81 -9.71
CA GLU A 465 2.41 10.54 -10.58
C GLU A 465 1.85 11.94 -10.87
N SER A 466 2.64 12.94 -10.47
CA SER A 466 2.44 14.38 -10.62
C SER A 466 3.77 15.05 -11.02
N GLU A 467 3.88 16.38 -10.95
CA GLU A 467 5.20 17.05 -11.07
C GLU A 467 6.20 16.53 -10.02
N ASP A 468 5.70 16.23 -8.80
CA ASP A 468 6.44 15.56 -7.73
C ASP A 468 5.74 14.23 -7.36
N PRO A 469 6.26 13.07 -7.78
CA PRO A 469 5.58 11.79 -7.63
C PRO A 469 5.65 11.25 -6.19
N THR A 470 4.53 10.74 -5.70
CA THR A 470 4.40 10.20 -4.33
C THR A 470 3.89 8.76 -4.37
N ALA A 471 4.45 7.85 -3.56
CA ALA A 471 3.97 6.47 -3.48
C ALA A 471 3.67 6.03 -2.04
N VAL A 472 2.55 5.31 -1.89
CA VAL A 472 2.11 4.79 -0.59
C VAL A 472 1.85 3.29 -0.68
N PRO A 473 2.22 2.50 0.35
CA PRO A 473 1.75 1.12 0.44
C PRO A 473 0.25 1.10 0.73
N THR A 474 -0.44 0.06 0.24
CA THR A 474 -1.80 -0.23 0.68
C THR A 474 -1.80 -0.87 2.06
N TRP A 475 -2.96 -0.83 2.72
CA TRP A 475 -3.18 -1.50 3.99
C TRP A 475 -4.55 -2.16 4.04
N ASN A 476 -4.60 -3.48 4.15
CA ASN A 476 -5.79 -4.30 3.89
C ASN A 476 -6.42 -3.97 2.52
N GLY A 477 -5.56 -3.65 1.55
CA GLY A 477 -5.91 -3.10 0.24
C GLY A 477 -6.28 -1.61 0.24
N VAL A 478 -6.48 -0.94 1.37
CA VAL A 478 -6.84 0.49 1.39
C VAL A 478 -5.64 1.36 0.96
N VAL A 479 -5.88 2.31 0.07
CA VAL A 479 -4.94 3.38 -0.31
C VAL A 479 -5.50 4.73 0.16
N SER A 480 -4.63 5.58 0.70
CA SER A 480 -4.94 6.97 1.05
C SER A 480 -3.70 7.83 0.79
N LEU A 481 -3.83 8.88 -0.03
CA LEU A 481 -2.83 9.92 -0.22
C LEU A 481 -3.44 11.26 0.21
N SER A 482 -2.70 12.06 0.96
CA SER A 482 -3.06 13.41 1.39
C SER A 482 -2.17 14.44 0.70
N GLY A 483 -2.48 15.74 0.85
CA GLY A 483 -1.66 16.81 0.26
C GLY A 483 -1.71 16.89 -1.26
N VAL A 484 -2.73 16.31 -1.90
CA VAL A 484 -2.77 16.14 -3.36
C VAL A 484 -2.91 17.48 -4.07
N THR A 485 -1.99 17.78 -4.99
CA THR A 485 -1.91 19.02 -5.75
C THR A 485 -3.05 19.15 -6.77
N HIS A 486 -3.48 20.38 -7.07
CA HIS A 486 -4.56 20.66 -8.03
C HIS A 486 -4.07 20.58 -9.48
N GLU A 487 -3.95 19.37 -10.00
CA GLU A 487 -3.46 19.11 -11.35
C GLU A 487 -3.97 17.76 -11.89
N SER A 488 -3.51 17.39 -13.09
CA SER A 488 -3.72 16.05 -13.63
C SER A 488 -2.78 15.07 -12.95
N HIS A 489 -3.35 13.97 -12.45
CA HIS A 489 -2.62 12.89 -11.80
C HIS A 489 -2.78 11.58 -12.55
N ARG A 490 -1.77 10.71 -12.42
CA ARG A 490 -1.89 9.30 -12.79
C ARG A 490 -1.69 8.45 -11.56
N LEU A 491 -2.70 7.67 -11.20
CA LEU A 491 -2.61 6.69 -10.13
C LEU A 491 -2.27 5.32 -10.72
N THR A 492 -1.11 4.80 -10.36
CA THR A 492 -0.67 3.44 -10.70
C THR A 492 -0.66 2.57 -9.45
N VAL A 493 -1.38 1.45 -9.45
CA VAL A 493 -1.35 0.48 -8.34
C VAL A 493 -0.72 -0.83 -8.81
N ASN A 494 0.32 -1.26 -8.11
CA ASN A 494 1.09 -2.46 -8.45
C ASN A 494 1.43 -3.28 -7.19
N GLY A 495 1.40 -4.60 -7.29
CA GLY A 495 1.64 -5.49 -6.15
C GLY A 495 2.24 -6.82 -6.60
N ALA A 496 2.91 -7.51 -5.67
CA ALA A 496 3.56 -8.79 -5.97
C ALA A 496 2.55 -9.81 -6.52
N GLY A 497 2.89 -10.46 -7.63
CA GLY A 497 2.01 -11.44 -8.28
C GLY A 497 0.76 -10.86 -8.96
N ARG A 498 0.63 -9.52 -9.08
CA ARG A 498 -0.51 -8.85 -9.71
C ARG A 498 -0.10 -8.09 -10.97
N ALA A 499 -1.05 -7.96 -11.89
CA ALA A 499 -0.93 -7.08 -13.04
C ALA A 499 -1.28 -5.64 -12.60
N PRO A 500 -0.54 -4.63 -13.10
CA PRO A 500 -0.71 -3.26 -12.63
C PRO A 500 -2.04 -2.67 -13.09
N TYR A 501 -2.62 -1.85 -12.22
CA TYR A 501 -3.75 -0.97 -12.50
C TYR A 501 -3.23 0.45 -12.74
N ALA A 502 -3.83 1.18 -13.66
CA ALA A 502 -3.54 2.60 -13.85
C ALA A 502 -4.80 3.37 -14.28
N GLU A 503 -5.01 4.55 -13.70
CA GLU A 503 -6.03 5.51 -14.13
C GLU A 503 -5.48 6.94 -14.10
N THR A 504 -6.00 7.79 -14.97
CA THR A 504 -5.68 9.21 -15.02
C THR A 504 -6.90 10.04 -14.64
N PHE A 505 -6.70 11.08 -13.84
CA PHE A 505 -7.77 11.98 -13.41
C PHE A 505 -7.29 13.43 -13.27
N GLU A 506 -8.20 14.37 -13.52
CA GLU A 506 -8.00 15.79 -13.20
C GLU A 506 -8.48 16.04 -11.77
N PHE A 507 -7.66 16.69 -10.96
CA PHE A 507 -7.96 16.93 -9.56
C PHE A 507 -8.06 18.43 -9.27
N ASP A 508 -9.26 18.86 -8.87
CA ASP A 508 -9.58 20.26 -8.54
C ASP A 508 -9.69 20.51 -7.02
N GLY A 509 -9.23 19.56 -6.19
CA GLY A 509 -9.34 19.58 -4.73
C GLY A 509 -10.46 18.70 -4.15
N GLY A 510 -10.46 18.54 -2.83
CA GLY A 510 -11.38 17.71 -2.06
C GLY A 510 -10.92 16.26 -1.92
N THR A 511 -11.83 15.31 -2.11
CA THR A 511 -11.52 13.87 -2.02
C THR A 511 -11.81 13.21 -3.37
N TYR A 512 -10.77 12.67 -3.99
CA TYR A 512 -10.89 11.80 -5.14
C TYR A 512 -11.03 10.35 -4.68
N THR A 513 -11.99 9.63 -5.26
CA THR A 513 -12.24 8.21 -4.96
C THR A 513 -11.77 7.38 -6.14
N ALA A 514 -10.65 6.68 -5.95
CA ALA A 514 -9.96 5.91 -6.98
C ALA A 514 -10.70 4.62 -7.35
N GLY A 515 -10.61 4.25 -8.63
CA GLY A 515 -11.30 3.10 -9.19
C GLY A 515 -12.82 3.22 -9.18
N VAL A 516 -13.52 2.10 -9.37
CA VAL A 516 -14.98 2.10 -9.51
C VAL A 516 -15.64 2.02 -8.14
N ASP A 517 -16.40 3.05 -7.77
CA ASP A 517 -17.03 3.16 -6.45
C ASP A 517 -16.02 3.01 -5.29
N GLY A 518 -14.78 3.46 -5.50
CA GLY A 518 -13.68 3.33 -4.55
C GLY A 518 -12.91 2.02 -4.65
N VAL A 519 -13.24 1.14 -5.60
CA VAL A 519 -12.57 -0.16 -5.77
C VAL A 519 -11.57 -0.10 -6.91
N VAL A 520 -10.29 -0.19 -6.56
CA VAL A 520 -9.17 -0.36 -7.50
C VAL A 520 -9.01 -1.86 -7.78
N THR A 521 -9.34 -2.29 -9.00
CA THR A 521 -9.31 -3.71 -9.36
C THR A 521 -7.96 -4.13 -9.92
N VAL A 522 -7.33 -5.12 -9.29
CA VAL A 522 -6.11 -5.79 -9.78
C VAL A 522 -6.39 -7.23 -10.16
N VAL A 523 -5.54 -7.83 -11.01
CA VAL A 523 -5.70 -9.21 -11.49
C VAL A 523 -4.43 -10.01 -11.20
N PRO A 524 -4.50 -11.25 -10.69
CA PRO A 524 -3.33 -12.12 -10.59
C PRO A 524 -2.62 -12.27 -11.93
N ASN A 525 -1.29 -12.14 -11.96
CA ASN A 525 -0.49 -12.22 -13.19
C ASN A 525 -0.74 -13.52 -13.97
N GLU A 526 -0.93 -14.63 -13.26
CA GLU A 526 -1.21 -15.93 -13.86
C GLU A 526 -2.61 -16.05 -14.48
N GLU A 527 -3.55 -15.17 -14.12
CA GLU A 527 -4.90 -15.10 -14.69
C GLU A 527 -5.06 -13.88 -15.63
N ALA A 528 -4.14 -12.92 -15.60
CA ALA A 528 -4.23 -11.69 -16.35
C ALA A 528 -4.08 -11.88 -17.87
N VAL A 529 -4.82 -11.09 -18.64
CA VAL A 529 -4.68 -10.87 -20.09
C VAL A 529 -4.80 -9.38 -20.34
N LYS A 530 -3.89 -8.83 -21.16
CA LYS A 530 -3.94 -7.41 -21.53
C LYS A 530 -4.95 -7.19 -22.66
N VAL A 531 -5.96 -6.35 -22.45
CA VAL A 531 -6.88 -5.88 -23.49
C VAL A 531 -6.41 -4.51 -23.94
N ARG A 532 -6.22 -4.34 -25.25
CA ARG A 532 -5.75 -3.09 -25.85
C ARG A 532 -6.66 -2.60 -26.96
N ALA A 533 -6.73 -1.29 -27.13
CA ALA A 533 -7.33 -0.66 -28.31
C ALA A 533 -6.39 0.44 -28.83
N ASP A 534 -6.50 0.72 -30.12
CA ASP A 534 -5.81 1.83 -30.79
C ASP A 534 -6.84 2.62 -31.59
N ALA A 535 -7.09 3.84 -31.14
CA ALA A 535 -8.00 4.82 -31.73
C ALA A 535 -7.25 5.96 -32.42
N SER A 536 -5.95 5.82 -32.73
CA SER A 536 -5.16 6.90 -33.34
C SER A 536 -5.63 7.30 -34.75
N GLU A 537 -6.46 6.49 -35.39
CA GLU A 537 -7.11 6.77 -36.68
C GLU A 537 -8.58 7.21 -36.51
N GLU A 538 -9.07 7.33 -35.27
CA GLU A 538 -10.43 7.70 -34.87
C GLU A 538 -10.40 9.03 -34.06
N SER A 539 -11.48 9.36 -33.33
CA SER A 539 -11.61 10.59 -32.51
C SER A 539 -11.00 10.47 -31.09
N GLY A 540 -9.92 9.71 -30.91
CA GLY A 540 -9.23 9.56 -29.61
C GLY A 540 -10.01 8.74 -28.57
N ILE A 541 -9.50 8.68 -27.33
CA ILE A 541 -10.11 7.95 -26.20
C ILE A 541 -10.20 8.84 -24.97
N ALA A 542 -11.41 9.31 -24.66
CA ALA A 542 -11.68 10.13 -23.48
C ALA A 542 -11.89 9.30 -22.20
N ASN A 543 -12.59 8.16 -22.31
CA ASN A 543 -12.90 7.29 -21.17
C ASN A 543 -13.06 5.83 -21.60
N VAL A 544 -12.70 4.91 -20.71
CA VAL A 544 -12.90 3.47 -20.91
C VAL A 544 -13.57 2.88 -19.67
N ARG A 545 -14.58 2.04 -19.88
CA ARG A 545 -15.26 1.29 -18.81
C ARG A 545 -15.28 -0.19 -19.13
N PHE A 546 -14.87 -1.03 -18.19
CA PHE A 546 -15.00 -2.48 -18.25
C PHE A 546 -15.95 -2.98 -17.16
N GLU A 547 -16.95 -3.75 -17.57
CA GLU A 547 -17.91 -4.41 -16.68
C GLU A 547 -17.85 -5.91 -16.93
N GLU A 548 -17.43 -6.68 -15.93
CA GLU A 548 -17.47 -8.14 -15.95
C GLU A 548 -18.90 -8.60 -15.65
N ASP A 549 -19.39 -9.59 -16.40
CA ASP A 549 -20.80 -10.02 -16.33
C ASP A 549 -21.27 -10.39 -14.92
N VAL A 550 -20.40 -10.94 -14.07
CA VAL A 550 -20.74 -11.40 -12.72
C VAL A 550 -20.16 -10.48 -11.65
N ALA A 551 -18.91 -10.04 -11.78
CA ALA A 551 -18.27 -9.16 -10.81
C ALA A 551 -18.76 -7.70 -10.90
N GLY A 552 -19.41 -7.32 -12.00
CA GLY A 552 -19.86 -5.95 -12.24
C GLY A 552 -18.74 -5.04 -12.77
N PRO A 553 -18.86 -3.73 -12.59
CA PRO A 553 -17.83 -2.77 -13.02
C PRO A 553 -16.49 -3.03 -12.35
N VAL A 554 -15.43 -3.12 -13.14
CA VAL A 554 -14.05 -3.37 -12.65
C VAL A 554 -13.08 -2.26 -13.03
N TYR A 555 -13.45 -1.41 -13.99
CA TYR A 555 -12.68 -0.24 -14.41
C TYR A 555 -13.65 0.79 -15.00
N ASP A 556 -13.47 2.07 -14.65
CA ASP A 556 -14.18 3.20 -15.26
C ASP A 556 -13.32 4.45 -15.07
N GLY A 557 -12.67 4.90 -16.15
CA GLY A 557 -11.77 6.05 -16.07
C GLY A 557 -11.02 6.30 -17.36
N LYS A 558 -10.25 7.38 -17.38
CA LYS A 558 -9.35 7.70 -18.49
C LYS A 558 -8.13 6.78 -18.41
N PRO A 559 -7.89 5.91 -19.41
CA PRO A 559 -6.72 5.05 -19.41
C PRO A 559 -5.43 5.82 -19.70
N ASP A 560 -4.30 5.17 -19.47
CA ASP A 560 -2.98 5.70 -19.81
C ASP A 560 -2.78 5.77 -21.34
N GLY A 561 -2.72 7.00 -21.87
CA GLY A 561 -2.56 7.32 -23.29
C GLY A 561 -3.77 8.07 -23.88
N GLU A 562 -3.52 8.99 -24.83
CA GLU A 562 -4.59 9.79 -25.48
C GLU A 562 -5.43 8.97 -26.47
N ASP A 563 -4.77 8.14 -27.28
CA ASP A 563 -5.41 7.40 -28.38
C ASP A 563 -5.36 5.88 -28.20
N ARG A 564 -4.75 5.38 -27.12
CA ARG A 564 -4.49 3.95 -26.93
C ARG A 564 -4.62 3.61 -25.47
N PHE A 565 -5.06 2.38 -25.19
CA PHE A 565 -5.00 1.84 -23.85
C PHE A 565 -4.55 0.39 -23.83
N GLY A 566 -4.13 -0.05 -22.65
CA GLY A 566 -3.85 -1.45 -22.35
C GLY A 566 -4.20 -1.77 -20.92
N LEU A 567 -5.37 -2.40 -20.69
CA LEU A 567 -5.89 -2.74 -19.37
C LEU A 567 -5.83 -4.24 -19.14
N TYR A 568 -5.53 -4.67 -17.92
CA TYR A 568 -5.52 -6.09 -17.57
C TYR A 568 -6.90 -6.54 -17.09
N VAL A 569 -7.34 -7.67 -17.61
CA VAL A 569 -8.57 -8.35 -17.20
C VAL A 569 -8.28 -9.81 -16.88
N ASN A 570 -9.19 -10.47 -16.18
CA ASN A 570 -9.07 -11.89 -15.88
C ASN A 570 -9.43 -12.74 -17.10
N ARG A 571 -8.60 -13.72 -17.44
CA ARG A 571 -8.79 -14.59 -18.62
C ARG A 571 -10.06 -15.42 -18.62
N HIS A 572 -10.63 -15.66 -17.45
CA HIS A 572 -11.85 -16.43 -17.26
C HIS A 572 -13.11 -15.56 -17.22
N GLY A 573 -12.96 -14.24 -17.26
CA GLY A 573 -14.07 -13.31 -17.27
C GLY A 573 -14.68 -13.10 -18.65
N THR A 574 -15.90 -12.55 -18.67
CA THR A 574 -16.53 -12.04 -19.89
C THR A 574 -16.98 -10.61 -19.67
N TYR A 575 -16.52 -9.71 -20.52
CA TYR A 575 -16.58 -8.27 -20.25
C TYR A 575 -17.40 -7.53 -21.30
N THR A 576 -18.10 -6.50 -20.85
CA THR A 576 -18.60 -5.43 -21.70
C THR A 576 -17.64 -4.25 -21.56
N ALA A 577 -16.99 -3.86 -22.66
CA ALA A 577 -16.15 -2.69 -22.72
C ALA A 577 -16.93 -1.53 -23.36
N GLU A 578 -16.96 -0.38 -22.71
CA GLU A 578 -17.43 0.89 -23.28
C GLU A 578 -16.23 1.79 -23.53
N ILE A 579 -16.19 2.41 -24.71
CA ILE A 579 -15.17 3.38 -25.08
C ILE A 579 -15.90 4.66 -25.44
N THR A 580 -15.55 5.75 -24.78
CA THR A 580 -16.02 7.11 -25.11
C THR A 580 -14.89 7.85 -25.82
N ASP A 581 -15.16 8.38 -27.00
CA ASP A 581 -14.19 9.18 -27.75
C ASP A 581 -14.14 10.64 -27.27
N ASP A 582 -13.22 11.45 -27.81
CA ASP A 582 -13.07 12.86 -27.44
C ASP A 582 -14.26 13.74 -27.85
N GLU A 583 -15.13 13.25 -28.75
CA GLU A 583 -16.37 13.91 -29.14
C GLU A 583 -17.53 13.57 -28.19
N GLY A 584 -17.33 12.61 -27.27
CA GLY A 584 -18.31 12.13 -26.32
C GLY A 584 -19.25 11.05 -26.87
N GLU A 585 -18.97 10.53 -28.06
CA GLU A 585 -19.72 9.40 -28.64
C GLU A 585 -19.22 8.08 -28.02
N VAL A 586 -20.13 7.12 -27.86
CA VAL A 586 -19.87 5.87 -27.13
C VAL A 586 -19.90 4.68 -28.08
N GLY A 587 -18.89 3.82 -27.99
CA GLY A 587 -18.84 2.48 -28.56
C GLY A 587 -18.95 1.41 -27.47
N VAL A 588 -19.55 0.27 -27.78
CA VAL A 588 -19.70 -0.85 -26.83
C VAL A 588 -19.24 -2.14 -27.48
N PHE A 589 -18.38 -2.89 -26.79
CA PHE A 589 -17.68 -4.06 -27.32
C PHE A 589 -17.78 -5.23 -26.36
N ARG A 590 -17.79 -6.43 -26.93
CA ARG A 590 -17.77 -7.68 -26.17
C ARG A 590 -16.34 -8.20 -26.13
N VAL A 591 -15.83 -8.49 -24.93
CA VAL A 591 -14.44 -8.90 -24.72
C VAL A 591 -14.42 -10.21 -23.93
N THR A 592 -13.89 -11.27 -24.55
CA THR A 592 -13.81 -12.63 -23.97
C THR A 592 -12.40 -13.16 -24.13
N PRO A 593 -11.50 -12.98 -23.14
CA PRO A 593 -10.09 -13.31 -23.32
C PRO A 593 -9.79 -14.81 -23.50
N GLY A 594 -10.63 -15.69 -22.95
CA GLY A 594 -10.41 -17.15 -22.91
C GLY A 594 -10.72 -17.93 -24.20
N THR A 595 -10.96 -17.27 -25.34
CA THR A 595 -11.21 -17.94 -26.63
C THR A 595 -9.92 -18.15 -27.43
N ASP A 596 -9.88 -19.19 -28.28
CA ASP A 596 -8.72 -19.71 -29.05
C ASP A 596 -7.91 -18.68 -29.89
N ASP A 597 -8.36 -17.44 -30.00
CA ASP A 597 -7.68 -16.34 -30.72
C ASP A 597 -6.49 -15.74 -29.94
N ALA A 598 -6.34 -16.03 -28.65
CA ALA A 598 -5.16 -15.68 -27.86
C ALA A 598 -3.99 -16.66 -28.14
N SER A 599 -3.49 -16.66 -29.38
CA SER A 599 -2.35 -17.51 -29.76
C SER A 599 -1.06 -17.00 -29.13
N GLY A 600 -0.69 -17.50 -27.95
CA GLY A 600 0.68 -17.50 -27.39
C GLY A 600 1.35 -16.15 -27.05
N ASP A 601 0.83 -15.02 -27.54
CA ASP A 601 1.33 -13.65 -27.29
C ASP A 601 0.20 -12.78 -26.71
N GLU A 602 -0.10 -13.04 -25.43
CA GLU A 602 -0.49 -12.18 -24.28
C GLU A 602 -1.43 -10.95 -24.38
N ALA A 603 -1.95 -10.52 -25.55
CA ALA A 603 -2.86 -9.37 -25.63
C ALA A 603 -4.06 -9.55 -26.59
N LEU A 604 -5.27 -9.26 -26.09
CA LEU A 604 -6.50 -9.18 -26.88
C LEU A 604 -6.68 -7.75 -27.41
N THR A 605 -7.01 -7.60 -28.69
CA THR A 605 -7.13 -6.28 -29.34
C THR A 605 -8.57 -6.00 -29.73
N ILE A 606 -9.08 -4.82 -29.38
CA ILE A 606 -10.33 -4.28 -29.94
C ILE A 606 -9.95 -3.57 -31.25
N ASP A 607 -10.15 -4.27 -32.37
CA ASP A 607 -9.85 -3.74 -33.69
C ASP A 607 -10.89 -2.69 -34.09
N THR A 608 -10.43 -1.46 -34.35
CA THR A 608 -11.27 -0.30 -34.74
C THR A 608 -12.38 -0.01 -33.71
N PRO A 609 -12.10 0.78 -32.66
CA PRO A 609 -13.08 1.11 -31.62
C PRO A 609 -14.17 2.07 -32.11
N GLU A 610 -14.98 1.64 -33.08
CA GLU A 610 -16.07 2.42 -33.66
C GLU A 610 -17.08 2.85 -32.57
N THR A 611 -17.34 4.16 -32.48
CA THR A 611 -18.38 4.74 -31.63
C THR A 611 -19.71 4.90 -32.40
N GLY A 612 -20.80 5.10 -31.67
CA GLY A 612 -22.13 5.36 -32.24
C GLY A 612 -22.99 4.11 -32.47
N LYS A 613 -24.13 4.31 -33.14
CA LYS A 613 -25.27 3.36 -33.12
C LYS A 613 -24.94 1.98 -33.70
N ARG A 614 -24.04 1.92 -34.67
CA ARG A 614 -23.60 0.66 -35.30
C ARG A 614 -22.88 -0.25 -34.29
N SER A 615 -22.05 0.34 -33.42
CA SER A 615 -21.32 -0.35 -32.36
C SER A 615 -22.29 -1.05 -31.40
N PHE A 616 -23.29 -0.30 -30.89
CA PHE A 616 -24.34 -0.85 -30.03
C PHE A 616 -25.13 -2.00 -30.67
N VAL A 617 -25.54 -1.86 -31.93
CA VAL A 617 -26.34 -2.89 -32.62
C VAL A 617 -25.51 -4.16 -32.80
N THR A 618 -24.23 -4.02 -33.15
CA THR A 618 -23.30 -5.15 -33.32
C THR A 618 -23.04 -5.84 -31.98
N PHE A 619 -22.82 -5.08 -30.91
CA PHE A 619 -22.72 -5.60 -29.55
C PHE A 619 -23.97 -6.39 -29.14
N LEU A 620 -25.16 -5.80 -29.33
CA LEU A 620 -26.43 -6.43 -29.00
C LEU A 620 -26.65 -7.73 -29.78
N GLN A 621 -26.18 -7.81 -31.03
CA GLN A 621 -26.23 -9.05 -31.81
C GLN A 621 -25.40 -10.17 -31.16
N SER A 622 -24.15 -9.87 -30.82
CA SER A 622 -23.25 -10.82 -30.14
C SER A 622 -23.80 -11.25 -28.78
N LEU A 623 -24.25 -10.30 -27.96
CA LEU A 623 -24.81 -10.57 -26.65
C LEU A 623 -26.09 -11.42 -26.73
N LEU A 624 -26.98 -11.15 -27.69
CA LEU A 624 -28.17 -11.99 -27.90
C LEU A 624 -27.84 -13.39 -28.38
N ASP A 625 -26.80 -13.56 -29.20
CA ASP A 625 -26.32 -14.87 -29.62
C ASP A 625 -25.75 -15.67 -28.43
N GLU A 626 -25.03 -15.01 -27.51
CA GLU A 626 -24.56 -15.59 -26.25
C GLU A 626 -25.72 -16.00 -25.33
N ILE A 627 -26.69 -15.11 -25.09
CA ILE A 627 -27.87 -15.41 -24.27
C ILE A 627 -28.64 -16.57 -24.90
N LEU A 628 -28.81 -16.58 -26.22
CA LEU A 628 -29.46 -17.67 -26.94
C LEU A 628 -28.74 -19.01 -26.77
N ALA A 629 -27.41 -19.02 -26.78
CA ALA A 629 -26.63 -20.22 -26.52
C ALA A 629 -26.81 -20.68 -25.06
N GLY A 630 -26.68 -19.76 -24.10
CA GLY A 630 -26.85 -20.08 -22.68
C GLY A 630 -28.24 -20.62 -22.34
N VAL A 631 -29.31 -20.06 -22.91
CA VAL A 631 -30.69 -20.56 -22.71
C VAL A 631 -30.91 -21.92 -23.38
N ARG A 632 -30.20 -22.23 -24.48
CA ARG A 632 -30.25 -23.57 -25.10
C ARG A 632 -29.59 -24.64 -24.23
N ASP A 633 -28.60 -24.29 -23.44
CA ASP A 633 -27.90 -25.25 -22.58
C ASP A 633 -28.66 -25.58 -21.29
N LEU A 634 -29.75 -24.86 -20.99
CA LEU A 634 -30.62 -25.13 -19.84
C LEU A 634 -31.33 -26.49 -19.99
N VAL A 635 -31.38 -27.27 -18.89
CA VAL A 635 -31.98 -28.62 -18.81
C VAL A 635 -33.49 -28.60 -19.14
N ASP A 636 -34.00 -29.69 -19.72
CA ASP A 636 -35.33 -29.79 -20.34
C ASP A 636 -36.55 -29.70 -19.38
N ASP A 637 -36.36 -29.81 -18.06
CA ASP A 637 -37.47 -29.89 -17.07
C ASP A 637 -38.29 -28.58 -16.91
N ILE A 638 -37.91 -27.51 -17.61
CA ILE A 638 -38.57 -26.17 -17.66
C ILE A 638 -39.11 -25.81 -19.06
N GLY A 639 -39.34 -26.83 -19.90
CA GLY A 639 -39.58 -26.76 -21.35
C GLY A 639 -40.43 -25.60 -21.91
N PRO A 640 -41.69 -25.36 -21.49
CA PRO A 640 -42.56 -24.37 -22.14
C PRO A 640 -42.08 -22.92 -22.00
N LEU A 641 -41.54 -22.55 -20.83
CA LEU A 641 -41.03 -21.21 -20.56
C LEU A 641 -39.68 -20.99 -21.25
N ARG A 642 -38.81 -22.00 -21.25
CA ARG A 642 -37.55 -21.98 -22.03
C ARG A 642 -37.81 -21.80 -23.52
N GLU A 643 -38.77 -22.51 -24.10
CA GLU A 643 -39.11 -22.37 -25.53
C GLU A 643 -39.72 -21.00 -25.86
N LEU A 644 -40.51 -20.43 -24.95
CA LEU A 644 -41.00 -19.06 -25.08
C LEU A 644 -39.82 -18.07 -25.10
N LEU A 645 -38.90 -18.18 -24.13
CA LEU A 645 -37.72 -17.33 -24.04
C LEU A 645 -36.85 -17.43 -25.30
N LEU A 646 -36.58 -18.66 -25.78
CA LEU A 646 -35.86 -18.89 -27.03
C LEU A 646 -36.58 -18.28 -28.24
N ALA A 647 -37.91 -18.34 -28.31
CA ALA A 647 -38.68 -17.75 -29.41
C ALA A 647 -38.58 -16.22 -29.42
N LEU A 648 -38.67 -15.58 -28.25
CA LEU A 648 -38.51 -14.14 -28.07
C LEU A 648 -37.11 -13.68 -28.48
N LEU A 649 -36.06 -14.29 -27.91
CA LEU A 649 -34.67 -13.92 -28.19
C LEU A 649 -34.33 -14.11 -29.67
N ARG A 650 -34.80 -15.20 -30.32
CA ARG A 650 -34.65 -15.40 -31.78
C ARG A 650 -35.39 -14.35 -32.60
N HIS A 651 -36.48 -13.76 -32.08
CA HIS A 651 -37.17 -12.66 -32.74
C HIS A 651 -36.39 -11.36 -32.59
N GLY A 652 -35.89 -11.05 -31.39
CA GLY A 652 -35.00 -9.92 -31.13
C GLY A 652 -33.74 -9.95 -32.00
N ARG A 653 -33.08 -11.10 -32.13
CA ARG A 653 -31.89 -11.25 -32.98
C ARG A 653 -32.14 -10.92 -34.45
N ARG A 654 -33.30 -11.35 -34.99
CA ARG A 654 -33.74 -11.03 -36.37
C ARG A 654 -34.17 -9.57 -36.53
N LEU A 655 -34.61 -8.93 -35.45
CA LEU A 655 -34.90 -7.49 -35.44
C LEU A 655 -33.60 -6.71 -35.53
N LEU A 656 -32.56 -7.09 -34.78
CA LEU A 656 -31.24 -6.46 -34.87
C LEU A 656 -30.59 -6.55 -36.26
N ASP A 657 -30.76 -7.66 -37.00
CA ASP A 657 -30.31 -7.74 -38.39
C ASP A 657 -30.91 -6.63 -39.27
N ARG A 658 -32.19 -6.29 -39.02
CA ARG A 658 -32.85 -5.20 -39.74
C ARG A 658 -32.40 -3.84 -39.24
N VAL A 659 -32.26 -3.67 -37.94
CA VAL A 659 -31.76 -2.42 -37.34
C VAL A 659 -30.37 -2.10 -37.90
N LEU A 660 -29.47 -3.07 -37.97
CA LEU A 660 -28.12 -2.89 -38.53
C LEU A 660 -28.20 -2.42 -39.99
N ALA A 661 -29.04 -3.06 -40.81
CA ALA A 661 -29.26 -2.63 -42.19
C ALA A 661 -29.81 -1.20 -42.28
N ARG A 662 -30.64 -0.75 -41.32
CA ARG A 662 -31.12 0.64 -41.27
C ARG A 662 -30.02 1.63 -40.91
N VAL A 663 -29.16 1.26 -39.96
CA VAL A 663 -27.99 2.07 -39.60
C VAL A 663 -27.07 2.23 -40.82
N ASP A 664 -26.80 1.14 -41.55
CA ASP A 664 -25.95 1.15 -42.75
C ASP A 664 -26.55 1.94 -43.92
N GLU A 665 -27.88 2.01 -44.00
CA GLU A 665 -28.62 2.85 -44.94
C GLU A 665 -28.69 4.34 -44.52
N GLY A 666 -28.17 4.70 -43.33
CA GLY A 666 -28.26 6.04 -42.75
C GLY A 666 -29.66 6.41 -42.23
N ASN A 667 -30.54 5.43 -42.01
CA ASN A 667 -31.90 5.61 -41.52
C ASN A 667 -31.99 5.40 -40.00
N THR A 668 -31.24 6.21 -39.26
CA THR A 668 -31.07 6.10 -37.79
C THR A 668 -32.39 6.31 -37.03
N ALA A 669 -33.29 7.15 -37.52
CA ALA A 669 -34.62 7.33 -36.92
C ALA A 669 -35.46 6.05 -36.95
N LYS A 670 -35.41 5.31 -38.08
CA LYS A 670 -36.11 4.02 -38.16
C LYS A 670 -35.42 2.94 -37.33
N ALA A 671 -34.09 2.98 -37.26
CA ALA A 671 -33.31 2.12 -36.38
C ALA A 671 -33.73 2.29 -34.91
N SER A 672 -33.87 3.53 -34.41
CA SER A 672 -34.35 3.82 -33.05
C SER A 672 -35.78 3.31 -32.80
N GLU A 673 -36.70 3.48 -33.76
CA GLU A 673 -38.07 2.95 -33.63
C GLU A 673 -38.07 1.41 -33.50
N GLU A 674 -37.26 0.73 -34.30
CA GLU A 674 -37.11 -0.73 -34.26
C GLU A 674 -36.38 -1.20 -32.98
N LEU A 675 -35.42 -0.44 -32.45
CA LEU A 675 -34.82 -0.69 -31.14
C LEU A 675 -35.84 -0.52 -29.99
N GLY A 676 -36.80 0.40 -30.10
CA GLY A 676 -37.91 0.48 -29.14
C GLY A 676 -38.72 -0.81 -29.05
N VAL A 677 -38.97 -1.47 -30.19
CA VAL A 677 -39.62 -2.79 -30.21
C VAL A 677 -38.74 -3.87 -29.57
N LEU A 678 -37.42 -3.78 -29.73
CA LEU A 678 -36.48 -4.70 -29.07
C LEU A 678 -36.52 -4.49 -27.55
N ALA A 679 -36.59 -3.25 -27.07
CA ALA A 679 -36.65 -2.94 -25.65
C ALA A 679 -37.87 -3.58 -24.99
N ASP A 680 -39.05 -3.45 -25.60
CA ASP A 680 -40.29 -4.11 -25.13
C ASP A 680 -40.14 -5.64 -25.10
N LEU A 681 -39.50 -6.22 -26.12
CA LEU A 681 -39.28 -7.67 -26.19
C LEU A 681 -38.32 -8.15 -25.12
N LEU A 682 -37.23 -7.41 -24.87
CA LEU A 682 -36.23 -7.76 -23.86
C LEU A 682 -36.78 -7.59 -22.44
N ALA A 683 -37.65 -6.59 -22.21
CA ALA A 683 -38.39 -6.47 -20.96
C ALA A 683 -39.24 -7.71 -20.69
N PHE A 684 -40.00 -8.18 -21.69
CA PHE A 684 -40.79 -9.41 -21.57
C PHE A 684 -39.91 -10.68 -21.45
N SER A 685 -38.74 -10.68 -22.08
CA SER A 685 -37.76 -11.78 -21.96
C SER A 685 -37.16 -11.85 -20.55
N ALA A 686 -36.90 -10.71 -19.91
CA ALA A 686 -36.44 -10.63 -18.53
C ALA A 686 -37.50 -11.18 -17.56
N GLU A 687 -38.76 -10.74 -17.68
CA GLU A 687 -39.86 -11.30 -16.87
C GLU A 687 -40.00 -12.83 -17.05
N SER A 688 -39.80 -13.32 -18.27
CA SER A 688 -39.83 -14.75 -18.56
C SER A 688 -38.65 -15.51 -17.97
N PHE A 689 -37.47 -14.89 -17.90
CA PHE A 689 -36.27 -15.44 -17.28
C PHE A 689 -36.38 -15.47 -15.76
N ASP A 690 -36.89 -14.41 -15.13
CA ASP A 690 -37.09 -14.37 -13.67
C ASP A 690 -38.04 -15.48 -13.19
N ALA A 691 -39.03 -15.85 -14.00
CA ALA A 691 -39.91 -16.98 -13.73
C ALA A 691 -39.20 -18.36 -13.76
N LEU A 692 -38.02 -18.44 -14.38
CA LEU A 692 -37.16 -19.62 -14.49
C LEU A 692 -36.00 -19.62 -13.49
N ALA A 693 -35.59 -18.45 -13.00
CA ALA A 693 -34.37 -18.23 -12.22
C ALA A 693 -34.21 -19.19 -11.03
N TRP A 694 -35.29 -19.41 -10.26
CA TRP A 694 -35.29 -20.30 -9.08
C TRP A 694 -34.85 -21.75 -9.35
N ALA A 695 -34.90 -22.20 -10.60
CA ALA A 695 -34.56 -23.57 -11.01
C ALA A 695 -33.14 -23.66 -11.60
N LEU A 696 -32.39 -22.57 -11.64
CA LEU A 696 -31.06 -22.50 -12.23
C LEU A 696 -29.95 -22.61 -11.16
N PRO A 697 -28.78 -23.15 -11.49
CA PRO A 697 -27.59 -22.97 -10.67
C PRO A 697 -27.26 -21.48 -10.52
N GLU A 698 -26.83 -21.06 -9.33
CA GLU A 698 -26.57 -19.65 -8.97
C GLU A 698 -25.65 -18.94 -9.99
N SER A 699 -24.58 -19.61 -10.44
CA SER A 699 -23.66 -19.07 -11.44
C SER A 699 -24.29 -18.85 -12.82
N THR A 700 -25.26 -19.69 -13.19
CA THR A 700 -25.99 -19.58 -14.46
C THR A 700 -27.05 -18.49 -14.37
N GLU A 701 -27.76 -18.41 -13.24
CA GLU A 701 -28.72 -17.35 -12.95
C GLU A 701 -28.04 -15.97 -12.99
N ALA A 702 -26.95 -15.80 -12.24
CA ALA A 702 -26.22 -14.54 -12.15
C ALA A 702 -25.74 -14.07 -13.53
N ARG A 703 -25.10 -14.96 -14.31
CA ARG A 703 -24.58 -14.63 -15.65
C ARG A 703 -25.69 -14.28 -16.63
N LEU A 704 -26.71 -15.15 -16.80
CA LEU A 704 -27.79 -14.89 -17.77
C LEU A 704 -28.64 -13.67 -17.37
N GLY A 705 -28.90 -13.51 -16.08
CA GLY A 705 -29.61 -12.34 -15.55
C GLY A 705 -28.86 -11.04 -15.83
N SER A 706 -27.55 -11.02 -15.61
CA SER A 706 -26.69 -9.89 -15.95
C SER A 706 -26.68 -9.59 -17.45
N GLN A 707 -26.51 -10.61 -18.30
CA GLN A 707 -26.51 -10.46 -19.76
C GLN A 707 -27.84 -9.90 -20.29
N ILE A 708 -28.98 -10.38 -19.79
CA ILE A 708 -30.31 -9.85 -20.16
C ILE A 708 -30.46 -8.40 -19.70
N THR A 709 -29.98 -8.06 -18.50
CA THR A 709 -29.97 -6.70 -17.97
C THR A 709 -29.12 -5.76 -18.83
N GLN A 710 -27.92 -6.20 -19.22
CA GLN A 710 -27.06 -5.51 -20.17
C GLN A 710 -27.76 -5.29 -21.51
N ALA A 711 -28.37 -6.32 -22.09
CA ALA A 711 -29.06 -6.20 -23.37
C ALA A 711 -30.16 -5.14 -23.33
N ARG A 712 -30.91 -5.05 -22.21
CA ARG A 712 -31.93 -4.01 -22.00
C ARG A 712 -31.29 -2.62 -21.92
N ARG A 713 -30.32 -2.44 -21.02
CA ARG A 713 -29.61 -1.16 -20.81
C ARG A 713 -29.01 -0.63 -22.11
N ARG A 714 -28.33 -1.49 -22.88
CA ARG A 714 -27.72 -1.11 -24.16
C ARG A 714 -28.72 -0.84 -25.25
N THR A 715 -29.87 -1.51 -25.26
CA THR A 715 -30.95 -1.20 -26.21
C THR A 715 -31.51 0.20 -25.94
N GLU A 716 -31.71 0.57 -24.67
CA GLU A 716 -32.15 1.91 -24.29
C GLU A 716 -31.13 2.98 -24.69
N GLN A 717 -29.85 2.79 -24.36
CA GLN A 717 -28.78 3.70 -24.79
C GLN A 717 -28.72 3.84 -26.32
N ALA A 718 -28.80 2.74 -27.07
CA ALA A 718 -28.75 2.74 -28.53
C ALA A 718 -29.91 3.52 -29.19
N ILE A 719 -31.06 3.61 -28.53
CA ILE A 719 -32.19 4.42 -29.02
C ILE A 719 -31.81 5.90 -29.04
N ASP A 720 -31.12 6.35 -27.99
CA ASP A 720 -30.76 7.75 -27.72
C ASP A 720 -29.48 8.22 -28.43
N VAL A 721 -28.65 7.29 -28.94
CA VAL A 721 -27.48 7.65 -29.74
C VAL A 721 -27.90 8.52 -30.94
N PRO A 722 -27.27 9.69 -31.17
CA PRO A 722 -27.58 10.59 -32.29
C PRO A 722 -27.47 9.95 -33.68
N ALA A 723 -27.98 10.67 -34.67
CA ALA A 723 -28.09 10.24 -36.06
C ALA A 723 -26.84 10.48 -36.89
#